data_AF-A0A8H5EHL9-F1
#
_entry.id   AF-A0A8H5EHL9-F1
#
_cell.length_a   1.000
_cell.length_b   1.000
_cell.length_c   1.000
_cell.angle_alpha   90.00
_cell.angle_beta   90.00
_cell.angle_gamma   90.00
#
_symmetry.space_group_name_H-M   'P 1'
#
loop_
_entity.id
_entity.type
_entity.pdbx_description
1 polymer ?
#
loop_
_entity_poly.entity_id
_entity_poly.type
_entity_poly.pdbx_seq_one_letter_code
_entity_poly.pdbx_strand_id
1 'polypeptide(L)'
;MVLKKVTPDDVHSDFDVEHVIQNASVSDKISLLSGRDFWHTNPLPAFNVPSVRVSDGPNGVRGTKFVDGVPAACLPCGTGLAATWDQDLLYKAGVLIGNECIAKGAHCWLGPTVCIQRSPLGGRGFESMAEDPYATGKLAAAYIKGVQSTGVVSIIKHWLANDQEHERVGVNVVASERALREVHMLPFQIALSDAAPGGVMACYNKVNGKHVSENRDFLDSLLREEWQWKGLIMSDWFGTYSTTEAINAGLDLEMPGPTRQRGQLLDLAVSTRKVSRSTIDARARNVLEFVQRCTKVPVAAEEGGRDYPEDRQLNRKLAGDSVVLLKNENNQLPLKRPFKSIALIGPNMKTTSFCGGGSAHLRPHYTVSPYEGIVAQLPLDVEVRYEVGASASGWNPLMQGEMITTPEGSPGMRMRFYSQGPSVPDREIIDESHLPDSSWLLMGYSHPKLDKLFYATVEGDLVIQETGLFEFGLAVYGSARLYVDGQLLIDNNLVQRGGTFFFGKGTVEEKAEKRLVQGQKYRITVEYESAPSSKLVKPGVVNFGGGAGRVGLASAIDPEIGIQNAVSAALQSDVTILCVGMTSDQESEGFDRPHMDLPGSLPRLASAVLAAVPDAIVVTQSGTPFNMLWAESAKTHVHAWLAGNETGNGIADVLFGATCPSGKLPLSFPRRLQDTPTFLNFGSERGRVIYGEDIYVGYRYYEKVDRDVLYPFGHGLSYTTFTYDKLNLASSHVSFEITNSGSVPGAEVSQLYIAADEATSSIQRPKKELKGFKKTYLQPDMANNIESTSRDTLPPTSTMAEKEKHEDLPQPPNDSLDLSVPDDPDMPLNWPKSKRWINIMIVSILTLLTPFASSMIAPAIQPIMDEMHETNPNIGSFMVSIYLLGYAFGPLFLAPLSEIYGRLPVYRICMIVFLLTNIACALSINMPMLIIFRLLTGLAGACPLTIGPASVADCFSQEERGRAMAIWNMPVLLGPSLGPAVGAYVSRGLGWRWNFWLLIIMTGAVLVICAFVQKETHAPTLQRKKLRKLQKERDTEDLPVATPHSQLIKRSLARPLKMLFFSPIIFGLSFLTAIAYGTLYLLFTTVSETFKTKYGIVTNVGLIYLGFGCGQIVGLILFGMVSDPILRRMARGGELKPEYRLPLMIPCSAIIPIGLLVYGWTTEYGVFWFVPVIGTFMIGFGMITVFTSVSTYLVDAFPTYAASATAANTVLRSIGGALLPLAGPKMFDAIGQGWGNTLLAGVSLAMISMIVISYRYGERLRTGAKYQLD
;
A
#
# COMPACT_ATOMS: atom_id res chain seq x y z
N MET A 1 -12.03 40.77 -30.47
CA MET A 1 -11.06 40.35 -31.50
C MET A 1 -11.72 39.24 -32.31
N VAL A 2 -11.87 39.41 -33.62
CA VAL A 2 -12.68 38.51 -34.47
C VAL A 2 -11.97 37.16 -34.60
N LEU A 3 -12.57 36.12 -34.02
CA LEU A 3 -12.13 34.72 -34.16
C LEU A 3 -12.11 34.36 -35.65
N LYS A 4 -10.93 33.99 -36.16
CA LYS A 4 -10.82 33.33 -37.46
C LYS A 4 -11.58 32.01 -37.34
N LYS A 5 -12.68 31.85 -38.09
CA LYS A 5 -13.41 30.58 -38.19
C LYS A 5 -12.43 29.52 -38.71
N VAL A 6 -12.02 28.61 -37.83
CA VAL A 6 -11.48 27.31 -38.23
C VAL A 6 -12.65 26.54 -38.84
N THR A 7 -12.53 26.14 -40.10
CA THR A 7 -13.52 25.31 -40.78
C THR A 7 -13.47 23.88 -40.24
N PRO A 8 -14.60 23.14 -40.19
CA PRO A 8 -14.64 21.76 -39.70
C PRO A 8 -13.67 20.81 -40.42
N ASP A 9 -13.28 21.14 -41.65
CA ASP A 9 -12.38 20.31 -42.47
C ASP A 9 -10.90 20.40 -42.06
N ASP A 10 -10.50 21.34 -41.18
CA ASP A 10 -9.08 21.60 -40.85
C ASP A 10 -8.58 20.92 -39.54
N VAL A 11 -9.42 20.16 -38.82
CA VAL A 11 -9.07 19.64 -37.46
C VAL A 11 -9.28 18.13 -37.29
N HIS A 12 -9.72 17.41 -38.32
CA HIS A 12 -9.80 15.96 -38.25
C HIS A 12 -8.44 15.33 -38.57
N SER A 13 -7.67 14.95 -37.55
CA SER A 13 -6.59 14.00 -37.74
C SER A 13 -7.22 12.62 -38.00
N ASP A 14 -7.64 12.37 -39.23
CA ASP A 14 -8.08 11.04 -39.70
C ASP A 14 -6.85 10.13 -39.87
N PHE A 15 -6.14 9.88 -38.77
CA PHE A 15 -5.16 8.80 -38.75
C PHE A 15 -5.87 7.50 -38.39
N ASP A 16 -5.58 6.47 -39.17
CA ASP A 16 -6.08 5.12 -38.95
C ASP A 16 -5.17 4.41 -37.94
N VAL A 17 -5.74 4.04 -36.78
CA VAL A 17 -5.02 3.37 -35.69
C VAL A 17 -4.37 2.06 -36.16
N GLU A 18 -5.08 1.24 -36.96
CA GLU A 18 -4.51 0.00 -37.49
C GLU A 18 -3.38 0.27 -38.47
N HIS A 19 -3.52 1.30 -39.30
CA HIS A 19 -2.46 1.71 -40.22
C HIS A 19 -1.19 2.10 -39.44
N VAL A 20 -1.31 2.90 -38.38
CA VAL A 20 -0.15 3.26 -37.54
C VAL A 20 0.44 2.02 -36.86
N ILE A 21 -0.39 1.15 -36.28
CA ILE A 21 0.10 -0.07 -35.63
C ILE A 21 0.81 -1.01 -36.61
N GLN A 22 0.37 -1.11 -37.86
CA GLN A 22 1.00 -2.00 -38.84
C GLN A 22 2.30 -1.43 -39.41
N ASN A 23 2.39 -0.10 -39.59
CA ASN A 23 3.45 0.53 -40.38
C ASN A 23 4.47 1.32 -39.54
N ALA A 24 4.14 1.74 -38.32
CA ALA A 24 5.08 2.45 -37.44
C ALA A 24 6.20 1.52 -36.95
N SER A 25 7.41 2.07 -36.83
CA SER A 25 8.53 1.31 -36.28
C SER A 25 8.30 1.01 -34.79
N VAL A 26 9.06 0.05 -34.23
CA VAL A 26 9.00 -0.23 -32.79
C VAL A 26 9.37 1.02 -31.98
N SER A 27 10.36 1.81 -32.43
CA SER A 27 10.76 3.04 -31.77
C SER A 27 9.65 4.10 -31.81
N ASP A 28 8.95 4.25 -32.93
CA ASP A 28 7.81 5.18 -33.05
C ASP A 28 6.71 4.80 -32.06
N LYS A 29 6.35 3.51 -32.01
CA LYS A 29 5.35 3.01 -31.07
C LYS A 29 5.77 3.21 -29.62
N ILE A 30 7.05 2.96 -29.30
CA ILE A 30 7.60 3.19 -27.97
C ILE A 30 7.49 4.66 -27.56
N SER A 31 7.74 5.60 -28.48
CA SER A 31 7.65 7.04 -28.19
C SER A 31 6.24 7.47 -27.77
N LEU A 32 5.20 6.88 -28.34
CA LEU A 32 3.79 7.13 -27.97
C LEU A 32 3.50 6.75 -26.51
N LEU A 33 4.23 5.80 -25.93
CA LEU A 33 3.94 5.25 -24.60
C LEU A 33 4.41 6.16 -23.45
N SER A 34 4.86 7.38 -23.75
CA SER A 34 5.24 8.35 -22.72
C SER A 34 4.90 9.77 -23.16
N GLY A 35 4.74 10.66 -22.18
CA GLY A 35 4.68 12.10 -22.46
C GLY A 35 5.96 12.60 -23.14
N ARG A 36 5.84 13.64 -23.97
CA ARG A 36 7.00 14.38 -24.52
C ARG A 36 7.56 15.36 -23.49
N ASP A 37 6.65 15.96 -22.72
CA ASP A 37 6.90 16.96 -21.69
C ASP A 37 5.93 16.74 -20.53
N PHE A 38 5.79 17.73 -19.65
CA PHE A 38 4.96 17.63 -18.47
C PHE A 38 3.46 17.45 -18.78
N TRP A 39 2.95 17.90 -19.93
CA TRP A 39 1.51 18.03 -20.22
C TRP A 39 1.08 17.46 -21.56
N HIS A 40 2.01 16.99 -22.39
CA HIS A 40 1.70 16.61 -23.77
C HIS A 40 2.16 15.19 -24.11
N THR A 41 1.35 14.49 -24.90
CA THR A 41 1.73 13.22 -25.52
C THR A 41 2.73 13.43 -26.66
N ASN A 42 3.49 12.40 -27.03
CA ASN A 42 4.34 12.45 -28.22
C ASN A 42 3.50 12.43 -29.52
N PRO A 43 3.76 13.32 -30.49
CA PRO A 43 3.18 13.21 -31.83
C PRO A 43 3.94 12.20 -32.70
N LEU A 44 3.28 11.67 -33.73
CA LEU A 44 3.94 10.97 -34.86
C LEU A 44 3.55 11.64 -36.19
N PRO A 45 4.28 12.69 -36.61
CA PRO A 45 3.96 13.44 -37.82
C PRO A 45 3.91 12.60 -39.09
N ALA A 46 4.75 11.57 -39.22
CA ALA A 46 4.77 10.67 -40.38
C ALA A 46 3.46 9.88 -40.57
N PHE A 47 2.66 9.78 -39.51
CA PHE A 47 1.37 9.08 -39.49
C PHE A 47 0.20 10.02 -39.18
N ASN A 48 0.41 11.34 -39.23
CA ASN A 48 -0.58 12.36 -38.86
C ASN A 48 -1.15 12.23 -37.44
N VAL A 49 -0.41 11.61 -36.51
CA VAL A 49 -0.82 11.53 -35.09
C VAL A 49 -0.42 12.82 -34.38
N PRO A 50 -1.37 13.65 -33.93
CA PRO A 50 -1.06 14.90 -33.24
C PRO A 50 -0.68 14.67 -31.78
N SER A 51 -0.15 15.72 -31.16
CA SER A 51 0.10 15.75 -29.72
C SER A 51 -1.15 16.23 -28.99
N VAL A 52 -1.50 15.55 -27.90
CA VAL A 52 -2.64 15.90 -27.04
C VAL A 52 -2.15 16.57 -25.77
N ARG A 53 -2.81 17.67 -25.39
CA ARG A 53 -2.57 18.38 -24.13
C ARG A 53 -3.52 17.88 -23.03
N VAL A 54 -2.96 17.55 -21.87
CA VAL A 54 -3.68 17.24 -20.62
C VAL A 54 -3.50 18.37 -19.60
N SER A 55 -4.44 18.55 -18.68
CA SER A 55 -4.30 19.54 -17.60
C SER A 55 -5.04 19.13 -16.32
N ASP A 56 -4.44 19.45 -15.16
CA ASP A 56 -5.10 19.37 -13.85
C ASP A 56 -6.13 20.49 -13.69
N GLY A 57 -7.13 20.37 -12.81
CA GLY A 57 -7.48 19.19 -12.01
C GLY A 57 -8.93 19.27 -11.51
N PRO A 58 -9.27 18.61 -10.40
CA PRO A 58 -10.66 18.27 -10.08
C PRO A 58 -11.60 19.45 -9.77
N ASN A 59 -11.09 20.64 -9.50
CA ASN A 59 -11.86 21.83 -9.13
C ASN A 59 -11.53 23.06 -10.00
N GLY A 60 -11.02 22.85 -11.21
CA GLY A 60 -10.71 23.90 -12.19
C GLY A 60 -9.55 23.50 -13.11
N VAL A 61 -9.29 24.27 -14.18
CA VAL A 61 -8.29 23.90 -15.19
C VAL A 61 -7.07 24.82 -15.11
N ARG A 62 -5.95 24.33 -14.57
CA ARG A 62 -4.73 25.15 -14.36
C ARG A 62 -4.05 25.57 -15.67
N GLY A 63 -4.05 24.70 -16.67
CA GLY A 63 -3.22 24.85 -17.88
C GLY A 63 -1.84 24.19 -17.73
N THR A 64 -0.87 24.66 -18.52
CA THR A 64 0.47 24.04 -18.66
C THR A 64 1.54 24.66 -17.76
N LYS A 65 1.20 25.69 -16.99
CA LYS A 65 2.18 26.43 -16.17
C LYS A 65 1.75 26.48 -14.71
N PHE A 66 2.72 26.28 -13.81
CA PHE A 66 2.54 26.51 -12.38
C PHE A 66 2.82 27.98 -12.02
N VAL A 67 3.80 28.60 -12.69
CA VAL A 67 4.18 30.01 -12.51
C VAL A 67 3.72 30.79 -13.74
N ASP A 68 3.08 31.93 -13.51
CA ASP A 68 2.49 32.77 -14.56
C ASP A 68 1.55 31.99 -15.50
N GLY A 69 0.72 31.13 -14.90
CA GLY A 69 -0.35 30.44 -15.60
C GLY A 69 -1.51 31.38 -15.93
N VAL A 70 -2.26 31.04 -16.98
CA VAL A 70 -3.46 31.78 -17.37
C VAL A 70 -4.54 31.56 -16.31
N PRO A 71 -5.17 32.62 -15.76
CA PRO A 71 -6.20 32.48 -14.75
C PRO A 71 -7.39 31.61 -15.20
N ALA A 72 -8.04 30.94 -14.25
CA ALA A 72 -9.14 30.00 -14.50
C ALA A 72 -10.28 30.13 -13.45
N ALA A 73 -11.41 29.51 -13.71
CA ALA A 73 -12.47 29.33 -12.73
C ALA A 73 -12.07 28.25 -11.71
N CYS A 74 -11.91 28.64 -10.44
CA CYS A 74 -11.77 27.69 -9.34
C CYS A 74 -13.15 27.44 -8.73
N LEU A 75 -13.60 26.19 -8.80
CA LEU A 75 -14.84 25.71 -8.21
C LEU A 75 -14.62 25.29 -6.75
N PRO A 76 -15.68 25.02 -5.96
CA PRO A 76 -15.51 24.37 -4.67
C PRO A 76 -14.67 23.09 -4.76
N CYS A 77 -13.94 22.79 -3.69
CA CYS A 77 -13.18 21.54 -3.58
C CYS A 77 -14.10 20.31 -3.65
N GLY A 78 -13.53 19.11 -3.83
CA GLY A 78 -14.30 17.87 -4.02
C GLY A 78 -15.33 17.63 -2.91
N THR A 79 -14.94 17.86 -1.65
CA THR A 79 -15.85 17.75 -0.50
C THR A 79 -16.92 18.85 -0.48
N GLY A 80 -16.61 20.07 -0.93
CA GLY A 80 -17.60 21.13 -1.10
C GLY A 80 -18.63 20.79 -2.18
N LEU A 81 -18.17 20.36 -3.37
CA LEU A 81 -19.05 19.89 -4.44
C LEU A 81 -19.91 18.72 -3.98
N ALA A 82 -19.35 17.77 -3.25
CA ALA A 82 -20.09 16.64 -2.73
C ALA A 82 -21.13 17.04 -1.66
N ALA A 83 -20.86 18.08 -0.89
CA ALA A 83 -21.80 18.61 0.09
C ALA A 83 -23.08 19.18 -0.56
N THR A 84 -23.09 19.44 -1.87
CA THR A 84 -24.31 19.82 -2.59
C THR A 84 -25.31 18.65 -2.71
N TRP A 85 -24.83 17.40 -2.75
CA TRP A 85 -25.60 16.18 -3.05
C TRP A 85 -26.46 16.26 -4.33
N ASP A 86 -26.02 17.07 -5.29
CA ASP A 86 -26.79 17.43 -6.49
C ASP A 86 -26.07 16.99 -7.77
N GLN A 87 -26.53 15.87 -8.35
CA GLN A 87 -25.96 15.35 -9.59
C GLN A 87 -26.17 16.29 -10.78
N ASP A 88 -27.29 17.02 -10.84
CA ASP A 88 -27.58 17.94 -11.95
C ASP A 88 -26.70 19.19 -11.88
N LEU A 89 -26.45 19.68 -10.67
CA LEU A 89 -25.53 20.79 -10.44
C LEU A 89 -24.08 20.38 -10.74
N LEU A 90 -23.67 19.16 -10.37
CA LEU A 90 -22.34 18.63 -10.72
C LEU A 90 -22.17 18.39 -12.22
N TYR A 91 -23.24 17.99 -12.92
CA TYR A 91 -23.21 17.94 -14.38
C TYR A 91 -22.92 19.33 -14.98
N LYS A 92 -23.59 20.39 -14.50
CA LYS A 92 -23.33 21.77 -14.94
C LYS A 92 -21.92 22.24 -14.59
N ALA A 93 -21.42 21.90 -13.41
CA ALA A 93 -20.02 22.14 -13.05
C ALA A 93 -19.07 21.45 -14.04
N GLY A 94 -19.38 20.23 -14.46
CA GLY A 94 -18.61 19.49 -15.46
C GLY A 94 -18.60 20.17 -16.83
N VAL A 95 -19.75 20.68 -17.28
CA VAL A 95 -19.81 21.45 -18.53
C VAL A 95 -18.90 22.68 -18.47
N LEU A 96 -18.88 23.40 -17.33
CA LEU A 96 -17.98 24.54 -17.13
C LEU A 96 -16.51 24.12 -17.21
N ILE A 97 -16.12 23.04 -16.53
CA ILE A 97 -14.75 22.50 -16.63
C ILE A 97 -14.39 22.11 -18.06
N GLY A 98 -15.31 21.45 -18.78
CA GLY A 98 -15.10 21.11 -20.19
C GLY A 98 -14.85 22.34 -21.05
N ASN A 99 -15.59 23.43 -20.82
CA ASN A 99 -15.40 24.70 -21.51
C ASN A 99 -14.08 25.40 -21.12
N GLU A 100 -13.68 25.33 -19.85
CA GLU A 100 -12.37 25.80 -19.37
C GLU A 100 -11.22 25.04 -20.02
N CYS A 101 -11.34 23.71 -20.18
CA CYS A 101 -10.38 22.90 -20.92
C CYS A 101 -10.22 23.37 -22.36
N ILE A 102 -11.33 23.60 -23.07
CA ILE A 102 -11.33 24.10 -24.45
C ILE A 102 -10.63 25.47 -24.52
N ALA A 103 -10.93 26.39 -23.60
CA ALA A 103 -10.30 27.71 -23.53
C ALA A 103 -8.79 27.62 -23.23
N LYS A 104 -8.36 26.66 -22.42
CA LYS A 104 -6.95 26.37 -22.08
C LYS A 104 -6.22 25.53 -23.13
N GLY A 105 -6.87 25.16 -24.24
CA GLY A 105 -6.26 24.28 -25.25
C GLY A 105 -6.03 22.85 -24.78
N ALA A 106 -6.65 22.43 -23.68
CA ALA A 106 -6.54 21.09 -23.10
C ALA A 106 -7.63 20.18 -23.66
N HIS A 107 -7.24 19.04 -24.22
CA HIS A 107 -8.18 18.07 -24.77
C HIS A 107 -8.66 17.06 -23.71
N CYS A 108 -7.90 16.98 -22.62
CA CYS A 108 -8.09 16.01 -21.57
C CYS A 108 -7.95 16.66 -20.18
N TRP A 109 -8.93 16.38 -19.34
CA TRP A 109 -9.03 16.85 -17.96
C TRP A 109 -8.61 15.75 -16.97
N LEU A 110 -7.68 16.05 -16.07
CA LEU A 110 -7.17 15.11 -15.06
C LEU A 110 -8.02 15.15 -13.79
N GLY A 111 -9.26 14.71 -13.90
CA GLY A 111 -10.20 14.60 -12.79
C GLY A 111 -11.46 13.79 -13.15
N PRO A 112 -12.37 13.61 -12.17
CA PRO A 112 -12.26 14.04 -10.78
C PRO A 112 -11.36 13.11 -9.95
N THR A 113 -11.04 13.54 -8.72
CA THR A 113 -10.39 12.70 -7.71
C THR A 113 -11.46 12.00 -6.86
N VAL A 114 -11.36 10.67 -6.69
CA VAL A 114 -12.40 9.83 -6.03
C VAL A 114 -11.82 8.88 -4.97
N CYS A 115 -10.64 9.18 -4.43
CA CYS A 115 -10.09 8.47 -3.28
C CYS A 115 -11.03 8.61 -2.06
N ILE A 116 -10.93 7.70 -1.09
CA ILE A 116 -11.84 7.68 0.07
C ILE A 116 -11.16 8.34 1.27
N GLN A 117 -11.83 9.31 1.90
CA GLN A 117 -11.37 9.95 3.13
C GLN A 117 -11.54 9.03 4.34
N ARG A 118 -10.75 7.95 4.41
CA ARG A 118 -10.74 7.03 5.56
C ARG A 118 -10.36 7.71 6.88
N SER A 119 -9.57 8.77 6.79
CA SER A 119 -9.09 9.59 7.90
C SER A 119 -9.40 11.05 7.62
N PRO A 120 -9.72 11.87 8.64
CA PRO A 120 -9.81 13.30 8.45
C PRO A 120 -8.45 13.91 8.07
N LEU A 121 -7.32 13.27 8.40
CA LEU A 121 -5.99 13.88 8.28
C LEU A 121 -5.40 13.89 6.87
N GLY A 122 -6.01 13.19 5.90
CA GLY A 122 -5.45 13.04 4.56
C GLY A 122 -5.20 14.38 3.87
N GLY A 123 -3.96 14.59 3.39
CA GLY A 123 -3.55 15.85 2.78
C GLY A 123 -4.40 16.28 1.59
N ARG A 124 -4.88 15.31 0.81
CA ARG A 124 -5.79 15.50 -0.33
C ARG A 124 -7.23 15.10 -0.03
N GLY A 125 -7.61 15.02 1.25
CA GLY A 125 -8.98 14.71 1.62
C GLY A 125 -9.98 15.75 1.08
N PHE A 126 -9.58 17.02 1.01
CA PHE A 126 -10.37 18.10 0.40
C PHE A 126 -10.67 17.90 -1.09
N GLU A 127 -9.78 17.18 -1.78
CA GLU A 127 -9.78 17.05 -3.24
C GLU A 127 -10.73 15.96 -3.72
N SER A 128 -11.00 14.96 -2.89
CA SER A 128 -11.95 13.88 -3.16
C SER A 128 -13.36 14.23 -2.66
N MET A 129 -14.37 13.42 -2.95
CA MET A 129 -15.77 13.80 -2.75
C MET A 129 -16.34 13.47 -1.36
N ALA A 130 -16.45 12.19 -0.98
CA ALA A 130 -17.11 11.76 0.25
C ALA A 130 -16.48 10.50 0.84
N GLU A 131 -16.67 10.29 2.16
CA GLU A 131 -16.27 9.04 2.83
C GLU A 131 -17.13 7.85 2.40
N ASP A 132 -18.30 8.12 1.80
CA ASP A 132 -19.20 7.11 1.27
C ASP A 132 -18.89 6.81 -0.21
N PRO A 133 -18.61 5.54 -0.56
CA PRO A 133 -18.22 5.18 -1.90
C PRO A 133 -19.35 5.28 -2.94
N TYR A 134 -20.61 5.14 -2.53
CA TYR A 134 -21.75 5.28 -3.44
C TYR A 134 -21.98 6.76 -3.79
N ALA A 135 -21.97 7.64 -2.78
CA ALA A 135 -22.07 9.08 -3.00
C ALA A 135 -20.91 9.58 -3.90
N THR A 136 -19.67 9.21 -3.57
CA THR A 136 -18.48 9.57 -4.37
C THR A 136 -18.62 9.10 -5.82
N GLY A 137 -19.01 7.83 -6.05
CA GLY A 137 -19.16 7.29 -7.40
C GLY A 137 -20.23 8.00 -8.24
N LYS A 138 -21.42 8.25 -7.67
CA LYS A 138 -22.54 8.88 -8.39
C LYS A 138 -22.29 10.35 -8.71
N LEU A 139 -21.76 11.09 -7.73
CA LEU A 139 -21.41 12.50 -7.91
C LEU A 139 -20.27 12.66 -8.94
N ALA A 140 -19.24 11.81 -8.87
CA ALA A 140 -18.17 11.78 -9.86
C ALA A 140 -18.69 11.45 -11.27
N ALA A 141 -19.59 10.47 -11.39
CA ALA A 141 -20.20 10.11 -12.67
C ALA A 141 -20.93 11.29 -13.31
N ALA A 142 -21.71 12.07 -12.54
CA ALA A 142 -22.41 13.24 -13.04
C ALA A 142 -21.43 14.34 -13.51
N TYR A 143 -20.36 14.57 -12.75
CA TYR A 143 -19.33 15.55 -13.09
C TYR A 143 -18.57 15.17 -14.37
N ILE A 144 -18.18 13.89 -14.50
CA ILE A 144 -17.54 13.34 -15.71
C ILE A 144 -18.46 13.45 -16.92
N LYS A 145 -19.76 13.14 -16.78
CA LYS A 145 -20.74 13.33 -17.87
C LYS A 145 -20.79 14.76 -18.35
N GLY A 146 -20.79 15.72 -17.43
CA GLY A 146 -20.75 17.14 -17.74
C GLY A 146 -19.53 17.50 -18.60
N VAL A 147 -18.33 17.11 -18.16
CA VAL A 147 -17.08 17.36 -18.91
C VAL A 147 -17.10 16.69 -20.27
N GLN A 148 -17.43 15.40 -20.34
CA GLN A 148 -17.40 14.66 -21.60
C GLN A 148 -18.48 15.10 -22.59
N SER A 149 -19.55 15.75 -22.13
CA SER A 149 -20.58 16.33 -23.01
C SER A 149 -20.04 17.48 -23.89
N THR A 150 -18.92 18.11 -23.51
CA THR A 150 -18.25 19.13 -24.33
C THR A 150 -17.27 18.54 -25.34
N GLY A 151 -17.08 17.21 -25.34
CA GLY A 151 -16.10 16.49 -26.15
C GLY A 151 -14.72 16.34 -25.49
N VAL A 152 -14.46 17.02 -24.37
CA VAL A 152 -13.23 16.87 -23.58
C VAL A 152 -13.17 15.50 -22.91
N VAL A 153 -12.02 14.85 -22.91
CA VAL A 153 -11.84 13.54 -22.26
C VAL A 153 -11.55 13.71 -20.77
N SER A 154 -12.16 12.90 -19.91
CA SER A 154 -11.86 12.87 -18.47
C SER A 154 -10.98 11.70 -18.08
N ILE A 155 -10.06 11.91 -17.13
CA ILE A 155 -9.24 10.87 -16.50
C ILE A 155 -9.50 10.86 -14.99
N ILE A 156 -10.23 9.85 -14.53
CA ILE A 156 -10.57 9.66 -13.12
C ILE A 156 -9.33 9.19 -12.32
N LYS A 157 -9.16 9.68 -11.09
CA LYS A 157 -7.95 9.43 -10.29
C LYS A 157 -8.19 9.28 -8.77
N HIS A 158 -7.32 8.63 -7.99
CA HIS A 158 -6.15 7.86 -8.40
C HIS A 158 -6.41 6.38 -8.11
N TRP A 159 -6.32 5.54 -9.13
CA TRP A 159 -6.56 4.11 -9.06
C TRP A 159 -5.34 3.40 -8.46
N LEU A 160 -5.36 2.87 -7.24
CA LEU A 160 -6.44 2.90 -6.24
C LEU A 160 -5.87 2.98 -4.81
N ALA A 161 -6.73 3.33 -3.86
CA ALA A 161 -6.42 3.48 -2.42
C ALA A 161 -5.25 4.43 -2.13
N ASN A 162 -5.17 5.54 -2.86
CA ASN A 162 -4.25 6.63 -2.55
C ASN A 162 -4.90 7.59 -1.55
N ASP A 163 -5.19 7.07 -0.35
CA ASP A 163 -6.00 7.75 0.67
C ASP A 163 -5.16 8.51 1.72
N GLN A 164 -3.83 8.58 1.52
CA GLN A 164 -2.89 9.36 2.34
C GLN A 164 -1.68 9.82 1.52
N GLU A 165 -1.00 10.87 1.95
CA GLU A 165 0.15 11.43 1.25
C GLU A 165 1.50 10.96 1.81
N HIS A 166 1.56 10.60 3.09
CA HIS A 166 2.79 10.20 3.77
C HIS A 166 3.42 8.97 3.12
N GLU A 167 4.63 9.17 2.55
CA GLU A 167 5.39 8.20 1.76
C GLU A 167 4.60 7.61 0.57
N ARG A 168 3.64 8.32 -0.02
CA ARG A 168 2.75 7.83 -1.09
C ARG A 168 3.45 7.11 -2.25
N VAL A 169 4.70 7.46 -2.57
CA VAL A 169 5.50 6.76 -3.60
C VAL A 169 5.98 5.39 -3.12
N GLY A 170 6.29 5.20 -1.84
CA GLY A 170 6.87 3.95 -1.33
C GLY A 170 5.91 3.06 -0.55
N VAL A 171 4.84 3.65 0.00
CA VAL A 171 3.95 3.02 0.97
C VAL A 171 3.17 1.86 0.33
N ASN A 172 3.08 0.77 1.08
CA ASN A 172 2.24 -0.37 0.76
C ASN A 172 0.96 -0.36 1.58
N VAL A 173 -0.15 -0.07 0.91
CA VAL A 173 -1.49 -0.24 1.47
C VAL A 173 -1.79 -1.73 1.57
N VAL A 174 -2.04 -2.21 2.79
CA VAL A 174 -2.44 -3.59 3.07
C VAL A 174 -3.92 -3.56 3.43
N ALA A 175 -4.76 -4.03 2.51
CA ALA A 175 -6.20 -3.98 2.61
C ALA A 175 -6.82 -5.33 2.18
N SER A 176 -7.94 -5.70 2.80
CA SER A 176 -8.71 -6.88 2.39
C SER A 176 -9.31 -6.66 1.00
N GLU A 177 -9.52 -7.73 0.24
CA GLU A 177 -10.24 -7.63 -1.05
C GLU A 177 -11.65 -7.05 -0.85
N ARG A 178 -12.27 -7.32 0.31
CA ARG A 178 -13.60 -6.81 0.65
C ARG A 178 -13.61 -5.29 0.79
N ALA A 179 -12.69 -4.71 1.57
CA ALA A 179 -12.53 -3.26 1.67
C ALA A 179 -12.18 -2.63 0.33
N LEU A 180 -11.27 -3.27 -0.43
CA LEU A 180 -10.93 -2.80 -1.77
C LEU A 180 -12.18 -2.73 -2.66
N ARG A 181 -12.98 -3.78 -2.73
CA ARG A 181 -14.19 -3.85 -3.57
C ARG A 181 -15.33 -2.96 -3.08
N GLU A 182 -15.68 -3.02 -1.79
CA GLU A 182 -16.86 -2.35 -1.23
C GLU A 182 -16.62 -0.86 -0.94
N VAL A 183 -15.36 -0.43 -0.78
CA VAL A 183 -15.02 0.96 -0.40
C VAL A 183 -14.15 1.65 -1.45
N HIS A 184 -12.96 1.17 -1.76
CA HIS A 184 -11.99 1.96 -2.54
C HIS A 184 -12.15 1.84 -4.07
N MET A 185 -12.65 0.71 -4.56
CA MET A 185 -12.88 0.45 -5.98
C MET A 185 -14.29 0.82 -6.42
N LEU A 186 -15.27 0.77 -5.50
CA LEU A 186 -16.68 1.02 -5.81
C LEU A 186 -16.94 2.40 -6.45
N PRO A 187 -16.31 3.52 -6.03
CA PRO A 187 -16.48 4.81 -6.70
C PRO A 187 -16.05 4.77 -8.17
N PHE A 188 -14.91 4.13 -8.46
CA PHE A 188 -14.44 3.93 -9.83
C PHE A 188 -15.39 3.01 -10.60
N GLN A 189 -15.82 1.90 -10.02
CA GLN A 189 -16.74 0.98 -10.66
C GLN A 189 -18.04 1.69 -11.09
N ILE A 190 -18.62 2.49 -10.20
CA ILE A 190 -19.82 3.28 -10.49
C ILE A 190 -19.53 4.31 -11.58
N ALA A 191 -18.44 5.08 -11.47
CA ALA A 191 -18.12 6.11 -12.46
C ALA A 191 -17.78 5.53 -13.85
N LEU A 192 -17.09 4.39 -13.90
CA LEU A 192 -16.77 3.69 -15.15
C LEU A 192 -18.04 3.15 -15.82
N SER A 193 -18.93 2.54 -15.05
CA SER A 193 -20.24 2.07 -15.51
C SER A 193 -21.10 3.23 -16.01
N ASP A 194 -21.27 4.25 -15.19
CA ASP A 194 -22.31 5.25 -15.41
C ASP A 194 -21.87 6.35 -16.36
N ALA A 195 -20.57 6.66 -16.44
CA ALA A 195 -20.05 7.80 -17.20
C ALA A 195 -18.92 7.47 -18.19
N ALA A 196 -18.32 6.27 -18.14
CA ALA A 196 -17.27 5.82 -19.04
C ALA A 196 -16.19 6.90 -19.34
N PRO A 197 -15.43 7.35 -18.32
CA PRO A 197 -14.31 8.27 -18.51
C PRO A 197 -13.33 7.69 -19.53
N GLY A 198 -12.70 8.56 -20.33
CA GLY A 198 -11.76 8.13 -21.36
C GLY A 198 -10.41 7.67 -20.83
N GLY A 199 -10.10 7.86 -19.54
CA GLY A 199 -8.96 7.22 -18.91
C GLY A 199 -9.07 7.06 -17.40
N VAL A 200 -8.11 6.32 -16.84
CA VAL A 200 -7.88 6.11 -15.41
C VAL A 200 -6.41 6.40 -15.12
N MET A 201 -6.13 7.16 -14.06
CA MET A 201 -4.77 7.42 -13.60
C MET A 201 -4.41 6.47 -12.46
N ALA A 202 -3.41 5.60 -12.69
CA ALA A 202 -2.85 4.73 -11.67
C ALA A 202 -2.09 5.53 -10.60
N CYS A 203 -2.32 5.22 -9.33
CA CYS A 203 -1.76 5.93 -8.19
C CYS A 203 -0.28 5.64 -7.96
N TYR A 204 0.32 6.40 -7.03
CA TYR A 204 1.70 6.23 -6.60
C TYR A 204 1.94 4.95 -5.79
N ASN A 205 1.03 4.63 -4.86
CA ASN A 205 1.31 3.66 -3.81
C ASN A 205 1.26 2.22 -4.31
N LYS A 206 1.74 1.33 -3.44
CA LYS A 206 1.50 -0.10 -3.58
C LYS A 206 0.18 -0.45 -2.91
N VAL A 207 -0.47 -1.49 -3.42
CA VAL A 207 -1.59 -2.16 -2.76
C VAL A 207 -1.27 -3.65 -2.73
N ASN A 208 -1.33 -4.25 -1.54
CA ASN A 208 -1.04 -5.65 -1.29
C ASN A 208 0.28 -6.13 -1.91
N GLY A 209 1.32 -5.30 -1.82
CA GLY A 209 2.71 -5.64 -2.11
C GLY A 209 3.25 -5.24 -3.49
N LYS A 210 2.43 -4.73 -4.40
CA LYS A 210 2.85 -4.25 -5.73
C LYS A 210 2.39 -2.82 -5.98
N HIS A 211 3.19 -2.04 -6.71
CA HIS A 211 2.73 -0.74 -7.20
C HIS A 211 1.53 -0.94 -8.10
N VAL A 212 0.52 -0.08 -7.98
CA VAL A 212 -0.69 -0.24 -8.81
C VAL A 212 -0.36 -0.12 -10.29
N SER A 213 0.59 0.74 -10.66
CA SER A 213 1.13 0.87 -12.02
C SER A 213 1.86 -0.39 -12.56
N GLU A 214 2.14 -1.37 -11.71
CA GLU A 214 2.78 -2.65 -12.04
C GLU A 214 1.87 -3.86 -11.77
N ASN A 215 0.63 -3.61 -11.34
CA ASN A 215 -0.27 -4.69 -10.91
C ASN A 215 -1.24 -5.09 -12.01
N ARG A 216 -0.87 -6.14 -12.77
CA ARG A 216 -1.72 -6.73 -13.82
C ARG A 216 -3.13 -7.08 -13.34
N ASP A 217 -3.25 -7.52 -12.09
CA ASP A 217 -4.53 -7.92 -11.51
C ASP A 217 -5.49 -6.72 -11.44
N PHE A 218 -4.98 -5.51 -11.16
CA PHE A 218 -5.78 -4.28 -11.11
C PHE A 218 -5.92 -3.56 -12.44
N LEU A 219 -4.93 -3.64 -13.33
CA LEU A 219 -4.93 -2.88 -14.58
C LEU A 219 -5.56 -3.69 -15.73
N ASP A 220 -5.00 -4.84 -16.09
CA ASP A 220 -5.54 -5.66 -17.18
C ASP A 220 -6.71 -6.52 -16.70
N SER A 221 -6.53 -7.36 -15.67
CA SER A 221 -7.57 -8.33 -15.30
C SER A 221 -8.83 -7.68 -14.74
N LEU A 222 -8.71 -6.65 -13.90
CA LEU A 222 -9.88 -5.99 -13.34
C LEU A 222 -10.50 -4.98 -14.33
N LEU A 223 -9.77 -3.95 -14.76
CA LEU A 223 -10.36 -2.90 -15.60
C LEU A 223 -10.72 -3.40 -17.01
N ARG A 224 -9.90 -4.27 -17.63
CA ARG A 224 -10.12 -4.73 -19.01
C ARG A 224 -10.91 -6.03 -19.09
N GLU A 225 -10.53 -7.05 -18.32
CA GLU A 225 -11.14 -8.39 -18.43
C GLU A 225 -12.44 -8.50 -17.61
N GLU A 226 -12.47 -8.03 -16.36
CA GLU A 226 -13.66 -8.14 -15.51
C GLU A 226 -14.68 -7.04 -15.78
N TRP A 227 -14.26 -5.77 -15.78
CA TRP A 227 -15.15 -4.62 -15.96
C TRP A 227 -15.34 -4.21 -17.42
N GLN A 228 -14.60 -4.82 -18.35
CA GLN A 228 -14.74 -4.60 -19.80
C GLN A 228 -14.62 -3.13 -20.21
N TRP A 229 -13.87 -2.33 -19.45
CA TRP A 229 -13.70 -0.91 -19.71
C TRP A 229 -12.59 -0.63 -20.73
N LYS A 230 -12.91 0.23 -21.69
CA LYS A 230 -12.07 0.59 -22.83
C LYS A 230 -11.72 2.08 -22.81
N GLY A 231 -10.75 2.47 -21.99
CA GLY A 231 -10.11 3.79 -22.06
C GLY A 231 -8.59 3.72 -21.87
N LEU A 232 -7.92 4.84 -21.58
CA LEU A 232 -6.47 4.91 -21.37
C LEU A 232 -6.09 4.64 -19.90
N ILE A 233 -5.11 3.78 -19.63
CA ILE A 233 -4.50 3.69 -18.29
C ILE A 233 -3.18 4.47 -18.29
N MET A 234 -3.12 5.57 -17.56
CA MET A 234 -1.91 6.39 -17.43
C MET A 234 -1.31 6.33 -16.02
N SER A 235 -0.03 6.62 -15.86
CA SER A 235 0.56 6.80 -14.54
C SER A 235 0.23 8.18 -13.98
N ASP A 236 0.20 8.30 -12.66
CA ASP A 236 0.47 9.58 -12.01
C ASP A 236 1.89 10.07 -12.35
N TRP A 237 2.22 11.33 -12.06
CA TRP A 237 3.46 11.99 -12.45
C TRP A 237 4.69 11.33 -11.80
N PHE A 238 5.49 10.66 -12.62
CA PHE A 238 6.61 9.81 -12.20
C PHE A 238 6.18 8.54 -11.43
N GLY A 239 4.91 8.16 -11.52
CA GLY A 239 4.32 6.96 -10.92
C GLY A 239 4.60 5.65 -11.67
N THR A 240 5.68 5.59 -12.46
CA THR A 240 6.13 4.39 -13.19
C THR A 240 7.45 3.90 -12.62
N TYR A 241 7.47 2.69 -12.07
CA TYR A 241 8.59 2.19 -11.25
C TYR A 241 9.43 1.10 -11.92
N SER A 242 9.02 0.66 -13.10
CA SER A 242 9.74 -0.31 -13.91
C SER A 242 9.44 -0.11 -15.39
N THR A 243 10.37 -0.56 -16.23
CA THR A 243 10.15 -0.70 -17.67
C THR A 243 9.25 -1.89 -17.99
N THR A 244 9.63 -3.09 -17.53
CA THR A 244 9.04 -4.34 -18.01
C THR A 244 7.77 -4.75 -17.28
N GLU A 245 7.70 -4.55 -15.97
CA GLU A 245 6.59 -4.98 -15.15
C GLU A 245 5.39 -4.06 -15.39
N ALA A 246 5.58 -2.74 -15.42
CA ALA A 246 4.51 -1.77 -15.68
C ALA A 246 3.85 -1.95 -17.06
N ILE A 247 4.64 -2.08 -18.13
CA ILE A 247 4.09 -2.20 -19.48
C ILE A 247 3.35 -3.53 -19.71
N ASN A 248 3.87 -4.63 -19.14
CA ASN A 248 3.23 -5.94 -19.20
C ASN A 248 2.03 -6.05 -18.26
N ALA A 249 1.89 -5.15 -17.28
CA ALA A 249 0.74 -5.09 -16.38
C ALA A 249 -0.48 -4.40 -16.99
N GLY A 250 -0.31 -3.60 -18.05
CA GLY A 250 -1.41 -2.86 -18.67
C GLY A 250 -1.31 -1.34 -18.57
N LEU A 251 -0.21 -0.78 -18.05
CA LEU A 251 0.00 0.67 -18.03
C LEU A 251 0.28 1.19 -19.45
N ASP A 252 -0.64 1.99 -20.01
CA ASP A 252 -0.57 2.46 -21.40
C ASP A 252 0.35 3.67 -21.59
N LEU A 253 0.25 4.69 -20.70
CA LEU A 253 0.99 5.95 -20.83
C LEU A 253 1.78 6.31 -19.55
N GLU A 254 3.09 6.53 -19.67
CA GLU A 254 3.93 7.10 -18.61
C GLU A 254 3.89 8.63 -18.69
N MET A 255 3.58 9.28 -17.56
CA MET A 255 3.71 10.73 -17.41
C MET A 255 4.64 11.08 -16.25
N PRO A 256 5.33 12.24 -16.29
CA PRO A 256 5.48 13.12 -17.45
C PRO A 256 6.59 12.65 -18.41
N GLY A 257 6.78 13.40 -19.50
CA GLY A 257 8.00 13.40 -20.28
C GLY A 257 9.10 14.34 -19.72
N PRO A 258 10.37 14.17 -20.15
CA PRO A 258 10.86 13.05 -20.94
C PRO A 258 10.84 11.75 -20.13
N THR A 259 10.60 10.63 -20.81
CA THR A 259 10.45 9.31 -20.19
C THR A 259 11.65 8.91 -19.34
N ARG A 260 11.38 8.26 -18.19
CA ARG A 260 12.40 7.60 -17.37
C ARG A 260 12.48 6.10 -17.65
N GLN A 261 11.35 5.46 -17.95
CA GLN A 261 11.25 3.99 -18.01
C GLN A 261 11.05 3.43 -19.42
N ARG A 262 10.57 4.24 -20.38
CA ARG A 262 10.03 3.78 -21.67
C ARG A 262 10.82 4.22 -22.90
N GLY A 263 11.99 4.83 -22.76
CA GLY A 263 12.90 5.12 -23.88
C GLY A 263 13.74 3.91 -24.28
N GLN A 264 15.07 4.10 -24.33
CA GLN A 264 16.06 3.07 -24.67
C GLN A 264 15.92 1.78 -23.84
N LEU A 265 15.48 1.89 -22.57
CA LEU A 265 15.26 0.75 -21.70
C LEU A 265 14.16 -0.18 -22.22
N LEU A 266 13.08 0.38 -22.77
CA LEU A 266 11.97 -0.41 -23.31
C LEU A 266 12.35 -1.02 -24.66
N ASP A 267 13.08 -0.30 -25.50
CA ASP A 267 13.60 -0.83 -26.75
C ASP A 267 14.52 -2.05 -26.51
N LEU A 268 15.42 -1.95 -25.52
CA LEU A 268 16.24 -3.07 -25.06
C LEU A 268 15.38 -4.23 -24.53
N ALA A 269 14.31 -3.94 -23.79
CA ALA A 269 13.41 -4.97 -23.27
C ALA A 269 12.64 -5.71 -24.37
N VAL A 270 12.25 -5.01 -25.44
CA VAL A 270 11.64 -5.63 -26.63
C VAL A 270 12.67 -6.48 -27.38
N SER A 271 13.87 -5.96 -27.60
CA SER A 271 14.97 -6.66 -28.29
C SER A 271 15.41 -7.93 -27.56
N THR A 272 15.34 -7.93 -26.23
CA THR A 272 15.63 -9.09 -25.38
C THR A 272 14.40 -9.98 -25.10
N ARG A 273 13.25 -9.69 -25.73
CA ARG A 273 11.97 -10.42 -25.59
C ARG A 273 11.41 -10.47 -24.17
N LYS A 274 11.75 -9.50 -23.32
CA LYS A 274 11.10 -9.29 -22.02
C LYS A 274 9.73 -8.62 -22.16
N VAL A 275 9.54 -7.88 -23.25
CA VAL A 275 8.24 -7.31 -23.67
C VAL A 275 7.99 -7.77 -25.09
N SER A 276 6.78 -8.27 -25.36
CA SER A 276 6.42 -8.73 -26.69
C SER A 276 6.06 -7.55 -27.60
N ARG A 277 6.26 -7.69 -28.92
CA ARG A 277 5.80 -6.66 -29.88
C ARG A 277 4.29 -6.46 -29.81
N SER A 278 3.52 -7.53 -29.63
CA SER A 278 2.08 -7.46 -29.40
C SER A 278 1.71 -6.66 -28.14
N THR A 279 2.53 -6.69 -27.09
CA THR A 279 2.33 -5.83 -25.91
C THR A 279 2.53 -4.37 -26.29
N ILE A 280 3.60 -4.04 -27.02
CA ILE A 280 3.84 -2.67 -27.51
C ILE A 280 2.66 -2.20 -28.38
N ASP A 281 2.22 -3.04 -29.31
CA ASP A 281 1.11 -2.73 -30.21
C ASP A 281 -0.19 -2.48 -29.44
N ALA A 282 -0.49 -3.30 -28.43
CA ALA A 282 -1.68 -3.12 -27.59
C ALA A 282 -1.65 -1.83 -26.78
N ARG A 283 -0.50 -1.49 -26.15
CA ARG A 283 -0.38 -0.22 -25.40
C ARG A 283 -0.42 0.98 -26.33
N ALA A 284 0.26 0.91 -27.48
CA ALA A 284 0.27 1.99 -28.47
C ALA A 284 -1.12 2.22 -29.06
N ARG A 285 -1.89 1.16 -29.30
CA ARG A 285 -3.29 1.22 -29.73
C ARG A 285 -4.14 2.00 -28.75
N ASN A 286 -4.06 1.69 -27.45
CA ASN A 286 -4.82 2.40 -26.42
C ASN A 286 -4.46 3.90 -26.38
N VAL A 287 -3.18 4.26 -26.56
CA VAL A 287 -2.75 5.67 -26.66
C VAL A 287 -3.30 6.33 -27.93
N LEU A 288 -3.24 5.65 -29.08
CA LEU A 288 -3.74 6.14 -30.36
C LEU A 288 -5.26 6.35 -30.34
N GLU A 289 -6.02 5.41 -29.79
CA GLU A 289 -7.48 5.53 -29.59
C GLU A 289 -7.81 6.69 -28.65
N PHE A 290 -7.02 6.87 -27.58
CA PHE A 290 -7.14 8.02 -26.69
C PHE A 290 -6.87 9.34 -27.42
N VAL A 291 -5.82 9.41 -28.24
CA VAL A 291 -5.50 10.60 -29.04
C VAL A 291 -6.62 10.89 -30.02
N GLN A 292 -7.12 9.88 -30.74
CA GLN A 292 -8.23 10.02 -31.67
C GLN A 292 -9.52 10.48 -30.97
N ARG A 293 -9.77 10.04 -29.73
CA ARG A 293 -10.91 10.53 -28.93
C ARG A 293 -10.71 12.00 -28.54
N CYS A 294 -9.52 12.36 -28.08
CA CYS A 294 -9.17 13.73 -27.67
C CYS A 294 -9.23 14.73 -28.82
N THR A 295 -8.87 14.35 -30.04
CA THR A 295 -8.79 15.27 -31.18
C THR A 295 -10.15 15.57 -31.82
N LYS A 296 -11.24 14.95 -31.35
CA LYS A 296 -12.60 15.26 -31.81
C LYS A 296 -13.10 16.60 -31.29
N VAL A 297 -12.57 17.08 -30.17
CA VAL A 297 -12.91 18.41 -29.64
C VAL A 297 -11.93 19.44 -30.18
N PRO A 298 -12.40 20.51 -30.85
CA PRO A 298 -11.53 21.63 -31.19
C PRO A 298 -11.21 22.40 -29.89
N VAL A 299 -9.94 22.68 -29.67
CA VAL A 299 -9.46 23.44 -28.51
C VAL A 299 -8.68 24.67 -28.96
N ALA A 300 -8.53 25.66 -28.06
CA ALA A 300 -7.75 26.85 -28.36
C ALA A 300 -6.27 26.51 -28.62
N ALA A 301 -5.68 27.12 -29.64
CA ALA A 301 -4.25 26.93 -29.95
C ALA A 301 -3.35 27.51 -28.86
N GLU A 302 -3.74 28.67 -28.33
CA GLU A 302 -3.09 29.37 -27.21
C GLU A 302 -3.98 29.29 -25.97
N GLU A 303 -3.36 29.24 -24.78
CA GLU A 303 -4.12 29.21 -23.53
C GLU A 303 -4.85 30.55 -23.31
N GLY A 304 -6.18 30.49 -23.21
CA GLY A 304 -7.04 31.62 -22.85
C GLY A 304 -7.73 31.44 -21.50
N GLY A 305 -8.35 32.51 -21.02
CA GLY A 305 -9.27 32.50 -19.87
C GLY A 305 -10.73 32.60 -20.33
N ARG A 306 -11.67 32.14 -19.50
CA ARG A 306 -13.11 32.15 -19.79
C ARG A 306 -13.91 32.76 -18.64
N ASP A 307 -13.72 34.06 -18.40
CA ASP A 307 -14.33 34.73 -17.26
C ASP A 307 -15.68 35.40 -17.61
N TYR A 308 -16.72 34.60 -17.84
CA TYR A 308 -18.05 35.08 -18.22
C TYR A 308 -19.04 35.21 -17.04
N PRO A 309 -19.99 36.17 -17.08
CA PRO A 309 -20.97 36.37 -16.00
C PRO A 309 -21.76 35.13 -15.59
N GLU A 310 -22.17 34.30 -16.56
CA GLU A 310 -22.88 33.04 -16.31
C GLU A 310 -22.02 31.99 -15.58
N ASP A 311 -20.71 31.96 -15.87
CA ASP A 311 -19.76 31.06 -15.23
C ASP A 311 -19.54 31.49 -13.77
N ARG A 312 -19.47 32.81 -13.52
CA ARG A 312 -19.43 33.38 -12.16
C ARG A 312 -20.71 33.07 -11.38
N GLN A 313 -21.88 33.22 -12.01
CA GLN A 313 -23.17 32.92 -11.38
C GLN A 313 -23.28 31.44 -10.99
N LEU A 314 -22.87 30.53 -11.88
CA LEU A 314 -22.82 29.10 -11.57
C LEU A 314 -21.84 28.82 -10.43
N ASN A 315 -20.65 29.44 -10.43
CA ASN A 315 -19.66 29.25 -9.38
C ASN A 315 -20.16 29.75 -8.01
N ARG A 316 -20.85 30.91 -7.98
CA ARG A 316 -21.52 31.42 -6.77
C ARG A 316 -22.62 30.49 -6.29
N LYS A 317 -23.41 29.92 -7.21
CA LYS A 317 -24.40 28.90 -6.85
C LYS A 317 -23.74 27.65 -6.26
N LEU A 318 -22.67 27.15 -6.87
CA LEU A 318 -21.91 26.01 -6.35
C LEU A 318 -21.38 26.31 -4.94
N ALA A 319 -20.79 27.49 -4.72
CA ALA A 319 -20.31 27.92 -3.41
C ALA A 319 -21.45 27.97 -2.37
N GLY A 320 -22.57 28.64 -2.68
CA GLY A 320 -23.72 28.75 -1.77
C GLY A 320 -24.40 27.41 -1.46
N ASP A 321 -24.61 26.55 -2.46
CA ASP A 321 -25.22 25.23 -2.27
C ASP A 321 -24.30 24.23 -1.55
N SER A 322 -22.99 24.50 -1.51
CA SER A 322 -22.01 23.68 -0.77
C SER A 322 -22.02 24.00 0.73
N VAL A 323 -22.45 25.20 1.13
CA VAL A 323 -22.48 25.62 2.53
C VAL A 323 -23.45 24.74 3.34
N VAL A 324 -22.97 24.23 4.48
CA VAL A 324 -23.74 23.37 5.38
C VAL A 324 -24.05 24.15 6.67
N LEU A 325 -25.33 24.33 6.95
CA LEU A 325 -25.79 24.87 8.23
C LEU A 325 -25.77 23.75 9.28
N LEU A 326 -24.83 23.80 10.22
CA LEU A 326 -24.62 22.75 11.21
C LEU A 326 -25.50 22.93 12.46
N LYS A 327 -25.68 24.18 12.89
CA LYS A 327 -26.53 24.60 14.01
C LYS A 327 -27.19 25.95 13.71
N ASN A 328 -28.42 26.14 14.18
CA ASN A 328 -29.14 27.41 14.07
C ASN A 328 -30.19 27.52 15.19
N GLU A 329 -29.74 27.61 16.44
CA GLU A 329 -30.64 27.81 17.57
C GLU A 329 -31.27 29.21 17.51
N ASN A 330 -32.49 29.35 18.04
CA ASN A 330 -33.26 30.59 18.07
C ASN A 330 -33.55 31.23 16.69
N ASN A 331 -33.33 30.50 15.59
CA ASN A 331 -33.52 30.99 14.21
C ASN A 331 -32.76 32.32 13.95
N GLN A 332 -31.50 32.37 14.40
CA GLN A 332 -30.64 33.54 14.21
C GLN A 332 -30.32 33.78 12.73
N LEU A 333 -30.13 32.69 11.96
CA LEU A 333 -30.01 32.73 10.51
C LEU A 333 -31.35 32.39 9.82
N PRO A 334 -31.68 33.05 8.70
CA PRO A 334 -30.90 34.11 8.05
C PRO A 334 -30.90 35.41 8.88
N LEU A 335 -29.84 36.21 8.77
CA LEU A 335 -29.66 37.45 9.52
C LEU A 335 -30.82 38.42 9.24
N LYS A 336 -31.58 38.75 10.29
CA LYS A 336 -32.71 39.67 10.21
C LYS A 336 -32.27 41.11 10.50
N ARG A 337 -32.70 42.04 9.65
CA ARG A 337 -32.49 43.49 9.83
C ARG A 337 -33.63 44.10 10.65
N PRO A 338 -33.42 45.27 11.32
CA PRO A 338 -32.22 46.09 11.31
C PRO A 338 -31.24 45.83 12.47
N PHE A 339 -29.95 45.96 12.20
CA PHE A 339 -28.86 46.10 13.17
C PHE A 339 -27.94 47.23 12.70
N LYS A 340 -27.26 47.94 13.61
CA LYS A 340 -26.45 49.12 13.31
C LYS A 340 -24.96 48.82 13.22
N SER A 341 -24.49 47.77 13.86
CA SER A 341 -23.07 47.41 13.88
C SER A 341 -22.85 45.91 13.76
N ILE A 342 -21.75 45.53 13.10
CA ILE A 342 -21.34 44.14 12.92
C ILE A 342 -19.84 43.97 13.15
N ALA A 343 -19.47 42.98 13.95
CA ALA A 343 -18.09 42.54 14.12
C ALA A 343 -17.80 41.33 13.21
N LEU A 344 -16.82 41.49 12.33
CA LEU A 344 -16.27 40.44 11.48
C LEU A 344 -14.92 40.04 12.04
N ILE A 345 -14.86 38.89 12.70
CA ILE A 345 -13.71 38.45 13.48
C ILE A 345 -13.05 37.23 12.84
N GLY A 346 -11.73 37.21 12.88
CA GLY A 346 -10.93 36.06 12.53
C GLY A 346 -10.24 36.20 11.17
N PRO A 347 -9.11 35.51 10.97
CA PRO A 347 -8.27 35.69 9.79
C PRO A 347 -8.93 35.24 8.49
N ASN A 348 -9.78 34.21 8.54
CA ASN A 348 -10.50 33.69 7.37
C ASN A 348 -11.55 34.67 6.82
N MET A 349 -11.83 35.78 7.52
CA MET A 349 -12.64 36.85 6.94
C MET A 349 -11.98 37.50 5.74
N LYS A 350 -10.67 37.78 5.80
CA LYS A 350 -9.93 38.43 4.70
C LYS A 350 -8.99 37.49 3.96
N THR A 351 -8.55 36.40 4.59
CA THR A 351 -7.81 35.34 3.91
C THR A 351 -8.76 34.52 3.04
N THR A 352 -8.53 34.51 1.72
CA THR A 352 -9.34 33.74 0.78
C THR A 352 -8.93 32.27 0.79
N SER A 353 -9.55 31.47 1.66
CA SER A 353 -9.42 29.99 1.64
C SER A 353 -10.24 29.39 0.48
N PHE A 354 -9.82 29.64 -0.76
CA PHE A 354 -10.58 29.24 -1.95
C PHE A 354 -10.29 27.82 -2.44
N CYS A 355 -9.08 27.29 -2.24
CA CYS A 355 -8.72 25.93 -2.63
C CYS A 355 -7.62 25.33 -1.73
N GLY A 356 -7.46 24.01 -1.77
CA GLY A 356 -6.33 23.32 -1.13
C GLY A 356 -5.06 23.35 -1.99
N GLY A 357 -3.93 22.96 -1.41
CA GLY A 357 -2.63 23.03 -2.09
C GLY A 357 -2.32 21.83 -2.99
N GLY A 358 -1.31 21.97 -3.85
CA GLY A 358 -0.83 20.90 -4.73
C GLY A 358 -1.33 20.98 -6.17
N SER A 359 -1.51 19.84 -6.84
CA SER A 359 -1.96 19.75 -8.23
C SER A 359 -3.40 20.22 -8.45
N ALA A 360 -4.24 20.33 -7.42
CA ALA A 360 -5.56 20.96 -7.53
C ALA A 360 -5.49 22.49 -7.51
N HIS A 361 -4.39 23.08 -7.03
CA HIS A 361 -4.24 24.53 -6.99
C HIS A 361 -4.07 25.12 -8.40
N LEU A 362 -4.69 26.27 -8.62
CA LEU A 362 -4.60 27.05 -9.86
C LEU A 362 -4.66 28.55 -9.56
N ARG A 363 -4.33 29.39 -10.54
CA ARG A 363 -4.50 30.84 -10.44
C ARG A 363 -5.96 31.20 -10.74
N PRO A 364 -6.76 31.66 -9.77
CA PRO A 364 -8.15 32.00 -10.04
C PRO A 364 -8.26 33.32 -10.81
N HIS A 365 -9.33 33.52 -11.59
CA HIS A 365 -9.66 34.83 -12.18
C HIS A 365 -9.75 35.95 -11.14
N TYR A 366 -10.38 35.62 -10.01
CA TYR A 366 -10.56 36.47 -8.84
C TYR A 366 -10.93 35.57 -7.66
N THR A 367 -10.87 36.11 -6.45
CA THR A 367 -11.40 35.45 -5.25
C THR A 367 -12.12 36.48 -4.41
N VAL A 368 -13.30 36.14 -3.92
CA VAL A 368 -14.08 36.98 -3.00
C VAL A 368 -13.91 36.44 -1.58
N SER A 369 -13.35 37.26 -0.70
CA SER A 369 -13.22 36.94 0.73
C SER A 369 -14.58 36.98 1.44
N PRO A 370 -14.77 36.24 2.55
CA PRO A 370 -16.00 36.34 3.34
C PRO A 370 -16.30 37.77 3.79
N TYR A 371 -15.27 38.56 4.12
CA TYR A 371 -15.40 39.98 4.43
C TYR A 371 -16.03 40.75 3.26
N GLU A 372 -15.50 40.63 2.04
CA GLU A 372 -16.02 41.32 0.86
C GLU A 372 -17.45 40.89 0.55
N GLY A 373 -17.75 39.59 0.59
CA GLY A 373 -19.09 39.06 0.33
C GLY A 373 -20.12 39.55 1.34
N ILE A 374 -19.77 39.59 2.63
CA ILE A 374 -20.65 40.08 3.69
C ILE A 374 -20.87 41.59 3.56
N VAL A 375 -19.78 42.36 3.43
CA VAL A 375 -19.84 43.83 3.32
C VAL A 375 -20.63 44.28 2.09
N ALA A 376 -20.50 43.57 0.96
CA ALA A 376 -21.26 43.87 -0.25
C ALA A 376 -22.78 43.73 -0.08
N GLN A 377 -23.25 42.97 0.91
CA GLN A 377 -24.68 42.82 1.20
C GLN A 377 -25.17 43.79 2.28
N LEU A 378 -24.29 44.44 3.03
CA LEU A 378 -24.67 45.37 4.10
C LEU A 378 -25.14 46.74 3.55
N PRO A 379 -26.14 47.38 4.18
CA PRO A 379 -26.42 48.80 3.98
C PRO A 379 -25.21 49.68 4.32
N LEU A 380 -25.06 50.82 3.65
CA LEU A 380 -23.93 51.76 3.84
C LEU A 380 -23.86 52.39 5.24
N ASP A 381 -24.95 52.36 6.00
CA ASP A 381 -25.06 52.92 7.35
C ASP A 381 -24.73 51.91 8.46
N VAL A 382 -24.46 50.64 8.13
CA VAL A 382 -24.01 49.64 9.10
C VAL A 382 -22.52 49.82 9.37
N GLU A 383 -22.17 49.99 10.64
CA GLU A 383 -20.79 50.09 11.07
C GLU A 383 -20.11 48.71 11.09
N VAL A 384 -19.06 48.53 10.29
CA VAL A 384 -18.30 47.28 10.18
C VAL A 384 -17.02 47.37 11.01
N ARG A 385 -16.89 46.50 12.02
CA ARG A 385 -15.66 46.28 12.77
C ARG A 385 -14.97 45.03 12.29
N TYR A 386 -13.71 45.12 11.92
CA TYR A 386 -12.91 43.96 11.54
C TYR A 386 -11.72 43.80 12.47
N GLU A 387 -11.56 42.60 13.03
CA GLU A 387 -10.40 42.23 13.82
C GLU A 387 -9.89 40.86 13.38
N VAL A 388 -8.62 40.78 13.03
CA VAL A 388 -7.99 39.51 12.64
C VAL A 388 -7.93 38.54 13.82
N GLY A 389 -7.72 39.05 15.03
CA GLY A 389 -7.61 38.27 16.27
C GLY A 389 -6.30 37.49 16.39
N ALA A 390 -6.07 36.53 15.48
CA ALA A 390 -4.88 35.70 15.42
C ALA A 390 -4.62 35.23 13.97
N SER A 391 -3.39 34.80 13.66
CA SER A 391 -3.06 34.26 12.33
C SER A 391 -3.67 32.87 12.11
N ALA A 392 -4.26 32.63 10.94
CA ALA A 392 -4.64 31.28 10.46
C ALA A 392 -3.55 30.58 9.67
N SER A 393 -2.60 31.32 9.13
CA SER A 393 -1.62 30.72 8.23
C SER A 393 -0.47 30.14 9.05
N GLY A 394 -0.10 28.90 8.74
CA GLY A 394 1.13 28.28 9.20
C GLY A 394 2.37 28.95 8.57
N TRP A 395 2.18 29.65 7.45
CA TRP A 395 3.18 30.47 6.78
C TRP A 395 2.73 31.92 6.61
N ASN A 396 3.66 32.88 6.57
CA ASN A 396 3.30 34.28 6.36
C ASN A 396 2.69 34.47 4.96
N PRO A 397 1.67 35.33 4.76
CA PRO A 397 1.04 35.53 3.45
C PRO A 397 2.04 35.95 2.35
N LEU A 398 1.75 35.59 1.09
CA LEU A 398 2.56 36.04 -0.05
C LEU A 398 2.40 37.54 -0.30
N MET A 399 3.46 38.18 -0.78
CA MET A 399 3.43 39.55 -1.27
C MET A 399 2.86 39.54 -2.69
N GLN A 400 1.84 40.36 -2.94
CA GLN A 400 1.11 40.41 -4.20
C GLN A 400 0.47 41.79 -4.42
N GLY A 401 -0.03 42.04 -5.63
CA GLY A 401 -0.74 43.27 -5.97
C GLY A 401 0.15 44.51 -5.86
N GLU A 402 -0.38 45.59 -5.30
CA GLU A 402 0.33 46.88 -5.16
C GLU A 402 1.46 46.85 -4.12
N MET A 403 1.54 45.79 -3.30
CA MET A 403 2.57 45.66 -2.27
C MET A 403 3.97 45.45 -2.86
N ILE A 404 4.07 44.78 -4.01
CA ILE A 404 5.35 44.38 -4.62
C ILE A 404 5.33 44.65 -6.13
N THR A 405 6.35 45.36 -6.62
CA THR A 405 6.53 45.61 -8.06
C THR A 405 7.91 45.17 -8.53
N THR A 406 8.06 44.80 -9.80
CA THR A 406 9.37 44.61 -10.41
C THR A 406 10.18 45.92 -10.34
N PRO A 407 11.51 45.86 -10.50
CA PRO A 407 12.34 47.07 -10.55
C PRO A 407 11.93 48.08 -11.62
N GLU A 408 11.22 47.62 -12.66
CA GLU A 408 10.67 48.42 -13.77
C GLU A 408 9.28 49.02 -13.45
N GLY A 409 8.67 48.65 -12.31
CA GLY A 409 7.38 49.15 -11.85
C GLY A 409 6.16 48.32 -12.25
N SER A 410 6.33 47.12 -12.80
CA SER A 410 5.21 46.21 -13.09
C SER A 410 4.79 45.45 -11.82
N PRO A 411 3.51 45.09 -11.58
CA PRO A 411 3.13 44.30 -10.40
C PRO A 411 3.86 42.96 -10.32
N GLY A 412 4.26 42.51 -9.12
CA GLY A 412 4.93 41.21 -8.91
C GLY A 412 6.46 41.32 -8.75
N MET A 413 7.16 40.23 -9.06
CA MET A 413 8.63 40.13 -8.98
C MET A 413 9.22 39.66 -10.31
N ARG A 414 10.53 39.84 -10.50
CA ARG A 414 11.28 39.33 -11.65
C ARG A 414 12.24 38.24 -11.21
N MET A 415 12.33 37.15 -11.96
CA MET A 415 13.25 36.05 -11.73
C MET A 415 14.20 35.88 -12.92
N ARG A 416 15.51 36.01 -12.69
CA ARG A 416 16.56 35.80 -13.70
C ARG A 416 17.32 34.51 -13.44
N PHE A 417 17.57 33.73 -14.47
CA PHE A 417 18.23 32.43 -14.38
C PHE A 417 19.67 32.46 -14.90
N TYR A 418 20.55 31.70 -14.24
CA TYR A 418 21.98 31.67 -14.49
C TYR A 418 22.52 30.24 -14.41
N SER A 419 23.51 29.92 -15.24
CA SER A 419 24.27 28.66 -15.15
C SER A 419 25.36 28.70 -14.05
N GLN A 420 25.76 29.91 -13.64
CA GLN A 420 26.85 30.16 -12.70
C GLN A 420 26.34 30.73 -11.38
N GLY A 421 27.02 30.38 -10.29
CA GLY A 421 26.68 30.83 -8.94
C GLY A 421 26.88 32.33 -8.73
N PRO A 422 26.30 32.91 -7.66
CA PRO A 422 26.34 34.35 -7.39
C PRO A 422 27.74 34.91 -7.11
N SER A 423 28.73 34.05 -6.82
CA SER A 423 30.12 34.46 -6.62
C SER A 423 30.85 34.87 -7.90
N VAL A 424 30.29 34.58 -9.09
CA VAL A 424 30.89 34.94 -10.37
C VAL A 424 30.41 36.35 -10.77
N PRO A 425 31.30 37.35 -10.87
CA PRO A 425 30.92 38.68 -11.33
C PRO A 425 30.47 38.64 -12.80
N ASP A 426 29.51 39.50 -13.16
CA ASP A 426 29.00 39.69 -14.53
C ASP A 426 28.48 38.41 -15.22
N ARG A 427 27.90 37.49 -14.43
CA ARG A 427 27.27 36.26 -14.95
C ARG A 427 26.17 36.53 -15.99
N GLU A 428 26.18 35.76 -17.08
CA GLU A 428 25.22 35.86 -18.19
C GLU A 428 23.81 35.49 -17.74
N ILE A 429 22.82 36.36 -18.04
CA ILE A 429 21.40 36.04 -17.88
C ILE A 429 21.01 35.07 -18.99
N ILE A 430 20.67 33.84 -18.61
CA ILE A 430 20.30 32.79 -19.56
C ILE A 430 18.82 32.87 -19.94
N ASP A 431 17.98 33.22 -18.98
CA ASP A 431 16.53 33.31 -19.12
C ASP A 431 15.96 34.27 -18.06
N GLU A 432 14.74 34.78 -18.28
CA GLU A 432 14.04 35.70 -17.38
C GLU A 432 12.55 35.38 -17.34
N SER A 433 11.94 35.46 -16.16
CA SER A 433 10.51 35.22 -15.95
C SER A 433 9.90 36.25 -15.02
N HIS A 434 8.64 36.57 -15.29
CA HIS A 434 7.81 37.40 -14.40
C HIS A 434 7.10 36.50 -13.38
N LEU A 435 7.12 36.90 -12.12
CA LEU A 435 6.39 36.25 -11.04
C LEU A 435 5.23 37.17 -10.63
N PRO A 436 3.96 36.72 -10.68
CA PRO A 436 2.82 37.55 -10.28
C PRO A 436 2.76 37.83 -8.77
N ASP A 437 3.43 37.01 -7.97
CA ASP A 437 3.53 37.11 -6.52
C ASP A 437 4.94 36.66 -6.05
N SER A 438 5.17 36.65 -4.74
CA SER A 438 6.46 36.27 -4.15
C SER A 438 6.70 34.76 -4.01
N SER A 439 6.11 33.92 -4.88
CA SER A 439 6.31 32.48 -4.93
C SER A 439 6.73 31.97 -6.33
N TRP A 440 7.45 30.84 -6.36
CA TRP A 440 7.84 30.19 -7.62
C TRP A 440 7.88 28.66 -7.46
N LEU A 441 7.29 27.95 -8.42
CA LEU A 441 7.21 26.48 -8.47
C LEU A 441 7.75 25.97 -9.81
N LEU A 442 8.96 25.40 -9.81
CA LEU A 442 9.70 25.07 -11.04
C LEU A 442 9.58 23.58 -11.43
N MET A 443 8.40 22.96 -11.22
CA MET A 443 8.18 21.51 -11.42
C MET A 443 8.32 21.05 -12.87
N GLY A 444 8.09 21.94 -13.84
CA GLY A 444 8.21 21.69 -15.28
C GLY A 444 9.16 22.66 -16.00
N TYR A 445 9.94 23.45 -15.26
CA TYR A 445 10.89 24.39 -15.87
C TYR A 445 12.14 23.64 -16.35
N SER A 446 12.54 23.91 -17.60
CA SER A 446 13.78 23.42 -18.18
C SER A 446 14.24 24.38 -19.28
N HIS A 447 15.54 24.58 -19.41
CA HIS A 447 16.12 25.41 -20.47
C HIS A 447 17.35 24.71 -21.06
N PRO A 448 17.55 24.68 -22.40
CA PRO A 448 18.66 23.92 -23.02
C PRO A 448 20.06 24.33 -22.57
N LYS A 449 20.23 25.57 -22.09
CA LYS A 449 21.51 26.09 -21.57
C LYS A 449 21.69 25.95 -20.05
N LEU A 450 20.70 25.41 -19.33
CA LEU A 450 20.76 25.20 -17.89
C LEU A 450 20.88 23.71 -17.57
N ASP A 451 21.82 23.35 -16.68
CA ASP A 451 21.90 22.00 -16.12
C ASP A 451 20.87 21.84 -14.98
N LYS A 452 20.78 20.65 -14.39
CA LYS A 452 19.93 20.36 -13.23
C LYS A 452 20.25 21.29 -12.04
N LEU A 453 21.52 21.61 -11.83
CA LEU A 453 21.94 22.64 -10.90
C LEU A 453 22.07 23.96 -11.65
N PHE A 454 21.13 24.86 -11.41
CA PHE A 454 21.15 26.25 -11.85
C PHE A 454 20.85 27.20 -10.70
N TYR A 455 21.06 28.49 -10.96
CA TYR A 455 20.90 29.59 -10.01
C TYR A 455 19.87 30.59 -10.53
N ALA A 456 19.22 31.30 -9.62
CA ALA A 456 18.35 32.40 -9.99
C ALA A 456 18.45 33.58 -9.02
N THR A 457 18.07 34.75 -9.49
CA THR A 457 17.86 35.94 -8.65
C THR A 457 16.44 36.42 -8.83
N VAL A 458 15.69 36.46 -7.72
CA VAL A 458 14.34 36.99 -7.66
C VAL A 458 14.39 38.39 -7.06
N GLU A 459 13.82 39.38 -7.75
CA GLU A 459 13.89 40.78 -7.34
C GLU A 459 12.51 41.46 -7.40
N GLY A 460 12.22 42.27 -6.39
CA GLY A 460 11.04 43.12 -6.36
C GLY A 460 11.24 44.30 -5.41
N ASP A 461 10.40 45.30 -5.53
CA ASP A 461 10.38 46.49 -4.73
C ASP A 461 9.11 46.50 -3.88
N LEU A 462 9.28 46.39 -2.57
CA LEU A 462 8.21 46.32 -1.57
C LEU A 462 7.83 47.72 -1.08
N VAL A 463 6.52 47.99 -1.04
CA VAL A 463 5.94 49.16 -0.37
C VAL A 463 4.81 48.71 0.55
N ILE A 464 4.91 49.08 1.82
CA ILE A 464 3.93 48.77 2.86
C ILE A 464 2.99 49.95 3.14
N GLN A 465 1.77 49.63 3.57
CA GLN A 465 0.70 50.59 3.80
C GLN A 465 0.62 51.11 5.24
N GLU A 466 1.38 50.52 6.18
CA GLU A 466 1.39 50.92 7.58
C GLU A 466 2.79 50.81 8.18
N THR A 467 3.20 51.78 8.99
CA THR A 467 4.50 51.73 9.69
C THR A 467 4.42 50.76 10.85
N GLY A 468 5.28 49.76 10.90
CA GLY A 468 5.20 48.70 11.91
C GLY A 468 6.38 47.75 11.91
N LEU A 469 6.31 46.78 12.83
CA LEU A 469 7.20 45.62 12.82
C LEU A 469 6.58 44.56 11.94
N PHE A 470 7.32 44.07 10.95
CA PHE A 470 6.87 43.02 10.04
C PHE A 470 7.76 41.80 10.15
N GLU A 471 7.17 40.62 10.03
CA GLU A 471 7.87 39.35 9.98
C GLU A 471 7.96 38.85 8.53
N PHE A 472 9.19 38.73 8.04
CA PHE A 472 9.51 38.08 6.77
C PHE A 472 9.62 36.57 6.99
N GLY A 473 9.16 35.79 6.01
CA GLY A 473 9.31 34.35 5.95
C GLY A 473 10.00 33.90 4.66
N LEU A 474 10.90 32.91 4.72
CA LEU A 474 11.53 32.28 3.55
C LEU A 474 11.48 30.75 3.66
N ALA A 475 10.79 30.11 2.71
CA ALA A 475 10.79 28.65 2.54
C ALA A 475 11.26 28.28 1.13
N VAL A 476 11.99 27.17 1.01
CA VAL A 476 12.64 26.77 -0.24
C VAL A 476 12.75 25.24 -0.37
N TYR A 477 12.62 24.75 -1.59
CA TYR A 477 13.12 23.43 -2.01
C TYR A 477 14.23 23.65 -3.04
N GLY A 478 15.47 23.38 -2.62
CA GLY A 478 16.67 24.00 -3.18
C GLY A 478 17.42 24.67 -2.03
N SER A 479 18.04 25.82 -2.26
CA SER A 479 18.58 26.69 -1.21
C SER A 479 18.36 28.16 -1.57
N ALA A 480 18.22 29.03 -0.56
CA ALA A 480 17.96 30.43 -0.81
C ALA A 480 18.47 31.37 0.30
N ARG A 481 18.75 32.62 -0.08
CA ARG A 481 19.03 33.73 0.84
C ARG A 481 18.17 34.93 0.50
N LEU A 482 17.53 35.53 1.49
CA LEU A 482 16.69 36.72 1.36
C LEU A 482 17.45 37.95 1.85
N TYR A 483 17.50 38.98 1.01
CA TYR A 483 18.10 40.28 1.28
C TYR A 483 17.03 41.38 1.20
N VAL A 484 17.14 42.36 2.09
CA VAL A 484 16.36 43.61 2.06
C VAL A 484 17.32 44.78 2.03
N ASP A 485 17.29 45.58 0.96
CA ASP A 485 18.23 46.66 0.66
C ASP A 485 19.71 46.21 0.69
N GLY A 486 19.97 45.02 0.14
CA GLY A 486 21.31 44.42 0.08
C GLY A 486 21.81 43.84 1.41
N GLN A 487 21.06 43.99 2.51
CA GLN A 487 21.39 43.37 3.80
C GLN A 487 20.73 41.98 3.90
N LEU A 488 21.53 40.97 4.23
CA LEU A 488 21.03 39.61 4.45
C LEU A 488 20.07 39.60 5.64
N LEU A 489 18.83 39.18 5.41
CA LEU A 489 17.80 39.08 6.44
C LEU A 489 17.57 37.63 6.87
N ILE A 490 17.47 36.70 5.91
CA ILE A 490 17.25 35.27 6.17
C ILE A 490 18.21 34.43 5.32
N ASP A 491 18.96 33.54 5.95
CA ASP A 491 19.79 32.53 5.29
C ASP A 491 19.14 31.15 5.42
N ASN A 492 18.51 30.66 4.35
CA ASN A 492 17.99 29.30 4.22
C ASN A 492 18.85 28.48 3.24
N ASN A 493 20.15 28.78 3.20
CA ASN A 493 21.17 28.08 2.43
C ASN A 493 22.08 27.27 3.36
N LEU A 494 22.65 27.88 4.41
CA LEU A 494 23.66 27.23 5.25
C LEU A 494 23.10 26.09 6.13
N VAL A 495 22.01 26.35 6.84
CA VAL A 495 21.34 25.38 7.72
C VAL A 495 19.89 25.28 7.30
N GLN A 496 19.47 24.10 6.87
CA GLN A 496 18.11 23.84 6.40
C GLN A 496 17.38 22.93 7.38
N ARG A 497 16.16 23.32 7.75
CA ARG A 497 15.25 22.51 8.56
C ARG A 497 14.08 22.05 7.69
N GLY A 498 13.83 20.74 7.65
CA GLY A 498 12.76 20.17 6.82
C GLY A 498 11.37 20.58 7.29
N GLY A 499 10.50 20.93 6.35
CA GLY A 499 9.13 21.37 6.61
C GLY A 499 8.12 20.82 5.59
N THR A 500 6.95 21.45 5.54
CA THR A 500 5.84 21.06 4.66
C THR A 500 5.90 21.72 3.27
N PHE A 501 6.83 22.66 3.04
CA PHE A 501 6.91 23.38 1.77
C PHE A 501 7.16 22.45 0.58
N PHE A 502 6.55 22.77 -0.56
CA PHE A 502 6.71 22.05 -1.82
C PHE A 502 6.53 20.53 -1.70
N PHE A 503 5.29 20.09 -1.47
CA PHE A 503 4.93 18.67 -1.29
C PHE A 503 5.71 18.02 -0.12
N GLY A 504 5.98 18.80 0.93
CA GLY A 504 6.75 18.37 2.09
C GLY A 504 8.23 18.12 1.87
N LYS A 505 8.83 18.60 0.77
CA LYS A 505 10.26 18.43 0.46
C LYS A 505 11.15 19.60 0.86
N GLY A 506 10.55 20.78 0.89
CA GLY A 506 11.22 22.01 1.21
C GLY A 506 11.46 22.19 2.70
N THR A 507 11.89 23.39 3.03
CA THR A 507 12.20 23.79 4.39
C THR A 507 10.94 24.22 5.15
N VAL A 508 11.08 24.35 6.47
CA VAL A 508 10.19 25.23 7.24
C VAL A 508 10.34 26.66 6.75
N GLU A 509 9.36 27.50 7.03
CA GLU A 509 9.51 28.94 6.80
C GLU A 509 10.43 29.52 7.88
N GLU A 510 11.65 29.88 7.48
CA GLU A 510 12.57 30.62 8.33
C GLU A 510 12.09 32.07 8.43
N LYS A 511 12.09 32.64 9.64
CA LYS A 511 11.44 33.92 9.93
C LYS A 511 12.42 34.95 10.49
N ALA A 512 12.23 36.22 10.13
CA ALA A 512 12.98 37.34 10.68
C ALA A 512 12.14 38.62 10.67
N GLU A 513 12.29 39.44 11.71
CA GLU A 513 11.54 40.69 11.85
C GLU A 513 12.33 41.89 11.31
N LYS A 514 11.65 42.83 10.65
CA LYS A 514 12.20 44.11 10.25
C LYS A 514 11.15 45.19 10.43
N ARG A 515 11.55 46.32 11.01
CA ARG A 515 10.69 47.51 11.08
C ARG A 515 10.64 48.17 9.72
N LEU A 516 9.44 48.35 9.18
CA LEU A 516 9.20 48.99 7.89
C LEU A 516 8.44 50.30 8.11
N VAL A 517 8.70 51.27 7.24
CA VAL A 517 8.05 52.60 7.23
C VAL A 517 7.08 52.66 6.05
N GLN A 518 5.86 53.12 6.32
CA GLN A 518 4.81 53.28 5.31
C GLN A 518 5.31 54.13 4.13
N GLY A 519 5.01 53.68 2.91
CA GLY A 519 5.37 54.39 1.68
C GLY A 519 6.86 54.38 1.33
N GLN A 520 7.74 53.89 2.22
CA GLN A 520 9.14 53.67 1.89
C GLN A 520 9.29 52.44 0.99
N LYS A 521 10.12 52.57 -0.04
CA LYS A 521 10.42 51.51 -1.00
C LYS A 521 11.61 50.68 -0.50
N TYR A 522 11.45 49.37 -0.43
CA TYR A 522 12.47 48.41 0.01
C TYR A 522 12.80 47.41 -1.10
N ARG A 523 14.08 47.25 -1.47
CA ARG A 523 14.52 46.28 -2.48
C ARG A 523 14.58 44.89 -1.86
N ILE A 524 13.72 43.99 -2.33
CA ILE A 524 13.71 42.57 -1.99
C ILE A 524 14.52 41.80 -3.03
N THR A 525 15.53 41.06 -2.59
CA THR A 525 16.34 40.21 -3.46
C THR A 525 16.46 38.82 -2.84
N VAL A 526 16.12 37.79 -3.60
CA VAL A 526 16.36 36.39 -3.22
C VAL A 526 17.39 35.79 -4.16
N GLU A 527 18.49 35.30 -3.59
CA GLU A 527 19.39 34.40 -4.29
C GLU A 527 18.88 32.97 -4.13
N TYR A 528 18.58 32.30 -5.24
CA TYR A 528 18.02 30.96 -5.27
C TYR A 528 18.96 29.99 -5.98
N GLU A 529 19.07 28.78 -5.45
CA GLU A 529 19.73 27.65 -6.10
C GLU A 529 18.72 26.50 -6.20
N SER A 530 18.64 25.89 -7.38
CA SER A 530 17.71 24.80 -7.72
C SER A 530 17.79 23.57 -6.79
N ALA A 531 16.83 22.64 -6.92
CA ALA A 531 16.65 21.50 -6.02
C ALA A 531 17.93 20.68 -5.69
N PRO A 532 18.89 20.44 -6.62
CA PRO A 532 20.11 19.71 -6.29
C PRO A 532 20.99 20.36 -5.21
N SER A 533 20.82 21.66 -4.93
CA SER A 533 21.51 22.35 -3.84
C SER A 533 20.94 22.05 -2.45
N SER A 534 19.73 21.47 -2.37
CA SER A 534 19.08 21.21 -1.10
C SER A 534 19.85 20.22 -0.25
N LYS A 535 19.97 20.53 1.04
CA LYS A 535 20.62 19.66 2.05
C LYS A 535 19.64 18.65 2.66
N LEU A 536 18.37 18.74 2.29
CA LEU A 536 17.31 17.87 2.79
C LEU A 536 17.12 16.67 1.85
N VAL A 537 17.05 15.48 2.43
CA VAL A 537 16.71 14.25 1.69
C VAL A 537 15.46 13.64 2.32
N LYS A 538 14.35 13.66 1.58
CA LYS A 538 13.09 13.04 2.00
C LYS A 538 12.71 11.89 1.05
N PRO A 539 12.78 10.62 1.50
CA PRO A 539 12.34 9.48 0.71
C PRO A 539 10.80 9.45 0.58
N GLY A 540 10.29 8.64 -0.35
CA GLY A 540 8.84 8.36 -0.45
C GLY A 540 7.97 9.45 -1.11
N VAL A 541 8.57 10.51 -1.66
CA VAL A 541 7.88 11.62 -2.35
C VAL A 541 8.55 11.99 -3.68
N VAL A 542 7.77 12.46 -4.65
CA VAL A 542 8.18 12.75 -6.04
C VAL A 542 9.26 13.84 -6.12
N ASN A 543 10.31 13.65 -6.93
CA ASN A 543 11.43 14.60 -7.08
C ASN A 543 11.28 15.49 -8.32
N PHE A 544 11.28 16.80 -8.11
CA PHE A 544 11.20 17.84 -9.15
C PHE A 544 12.50 18.63 -9.20
N GLY A 545 13.23 18.54 -10.32
CA GLY A 545 14.60 19.06 -10.43
C GLY A 545 14.72 20.60 -10.35
N GLY A 546 13.70 21.35 -10.77
CA GLY A 546 13.75 22.80 -10.75
C GLY A 546 13.66 23.42 -9.36
N GLY A 547 13.05 22.71 -8.40
CA GLY A 547 12.82 23.19 -7.04
C GLY A 547 11.68 24.22 -6.91
N ALA A 548 11.66 24.96 -5.81
CA ALA A 548 10.67 25.99 -5.53
C ALA A 548 11.13 26.93 -4.42
N GLY A 549 10.48 28.08 -4.28
CA GLY A 549 10.66 28.95 -3.13
C GLY A 549 9.52 29.95 -2.97
N ARG A 550 9.51 30.59 -1.82
CA ARG A 550 8.53 31.63 -1.49
C ARG A 550 9.06 32.61 -0.45
N VAL A 551 8.56 33.84 -0.52
CA VAL A 551 8.77 34.86 0.51
C VAL A 551 7.43 35.30 1.08
N GLY A 552 7.24 35.14 2.39
CA GLY A 552 6.06 35.60 3.10
C GLY A 552 6.31 36.92 3.84
N LEU A 553 5.27 37.70 4.08
CA LEU A 553 5.30 38.92 4.88
C LEU A 553 4.01 39.06 5.70
N ALA A 554 4.13 39.28 7.00
CA ALA A 554 3.00 39.55 7.89
C ALA A 554 3.32 40.69 8.86
N SER A 555 2.30 41.44 9.29
CA SER A 555 2.43 42.36 10.42
C SER A 555 2.68 41.54 11.69
N ALA A 556 3.67 41.92 12.51
CA ALA A 556 3.98 41.22 13.75
C ALA A 556 2.94 41.63 14.82
N ILE A 557 1.92 40.79 15.01
CA ILE A 557 0.83 41.01 15.96
C ILE A 557 1.05 40.12 17.18
N ASP A 558 1.00 40.70 18.38
CA ASP A 558 0.90 39.93 19.63
C ASP A 558 -0.49 39.24 19.68
N PRO A 559 -0.56 37.90 19.68
CA PRO A 559 -1.83 37.18 19.67
C PRO A 559 -2.75 37.52 20.85
N GLU A 560 -2.22 37.89 22.02
CA GLU A 560 -3.05 38.23 23.18
C GLU A 560 -3.73 39.58 22.99
N ILE A 561 -3.02 40.56 22.45
CA ILE A 561 -3.59 41.87 22.10
C ILE A 561 -4.63 41.71 20.99
N GLY A 562 -4.32 40.91 19.96
CA GLY A 562 -5.25 40.61 18.88
C GLY A 562 -6.55 39.97 19.37
N ILE A 563 -6.47 38.99 20.27
CA ILE A 563 -7.65 38.35 20.87
C ILE A 563 -8.45 39.35 21.73
N GLN A 564 -7.79 40.22 22.50
CA GLN A 564 -8.48 41.26 23.29
C GLN A 564 -9.22 42.25 22.39
N ASN A 565 -8.60 42.69 21.30
CA ASN A 565 -9.23 43.58 20.33
C ASN A 565 -10.45 42.90 19.67
N ALA A 566 -10.33 41.64 19.28
CA ALA A 566 -11.44 40.87 18.73
C ALA A 566 -12.62 40.75 19.70
N VAL A 567 -12.37 40.42 20.97
CA VAL A 567 -13.41 40.35 22.01
C VAL A 567 -14.06 41.72 22.24
N SER A 568 -13.25 42.80 22.26
CA SER A 568 -13.75 44.17 22.39
C SER A 568 -14.66 44.56 21.21
N ALA A 569 -14.25 44.25 19.98
CA ALA A 569 -15.06 44.48 18.78
C ALA A 569 -16.37 43.69 18.80
N ALA A 570 -16.34 42.43 19.25
CA ALA A 570 -17.52 41.58 19.41
C ALA A 570 -18.54 42.20 20.39
N LEU A 571 -18.08 42.64 21.56
CA LEU A 571 -18.95 43.23 22.60
C LEU A 571 -19.54 44.59 22.21
N GLN A 572 -18.92 45.30 21.26
CA GLN A 572 -19.38 46.61 20.78
C GLN A 572 -20.26 46.53 19.53
N SER A 573 -20.64 45.32 19.09
CA SER A 573 -21.39 45.11 17.85
C SER A 573 -22.71 44.38 18.11
N ASP A 574 -23.77 44.74 17.38
CA ASP A 574 -25.07 44.08 17.49
C ASP A 574 -25.04 42.63 16.98
N VAL A 575 -24.23 42.39 15.94
CA VAL A 575 -24.02 41.06 15.34
C VAL A 575 -22.52 40.76 15.35
N THR A 576 -22.16 39.54 15.74
CA THR A 576 -20.78 39.05 15.65
C THR A 576 -20.72 37.82 14.74
N ILE A 577 -19.83 37.85 13.75
CA ILE A 577 -19.50 36.71 12.90
C ILE A 577 -18.03 36.39 13.08
N LEU A 578 -17.75 35.18 13.55
CA LEU A 578 -16.41 34.64 13.71
C LEU A 578 -16.12 33.67 12.56
N CYS A 579 -15.14 33.99 11.71
CA CYS A 579 -14.69 33.12 10.63
C CYS A 579 -13.27 32.60 10.89
N VAL A 580 -13.14 31.28 11.07
CA VAL A 580 -11.87 30.59 11.33
C VAL A 580 -11.78 29.30 10.52
N GLY A 581 -10.58 28.85 10.21
CA GLY A 581 -10.44 27.66 9.38
C GLY A 581 -9.00 27.33 9.05
N MET A 582 -8.87 26.53 7.99
CA MET A 582 -7.60 26.14 7.39
C MET A 582 -7.42 26.82 6.03
N THR A 583 -6.18 26.76 5.55
CA THR A 583 -5.70 27.27 4.27
C THR A 583 -4.91 26.17 3.54
N SER A 584 -4.47 26.47 2.31
CA SER A 584 -3.78 25.53 1.41
C SER A 584 -2.41 25.05 1.90
N ASP A 585 -1.90 25.61 2.99
CA ASP A 585 -0.67 25.23 3.68
C ASP A 585 -0.87 24.11 4.71
N GLN A 586 -2.09 23.88 5.22
CA GLN A 586 -2.39 22.74 6.09
C GLN A 586 -3.04 21.58 5.32
N GLU A 587 -3.85 21.85 4.31
CA GLU A 587 -4.49 20.84 3.46
C GLU A 587 -3.91 20.88 2.05
N SER A 588 -2.96 19.99 1.78
CA SER A 588 -2.15 20.03 0.56
C SER A 588 -1.66 18.66 0.13
N GLU A 589 -1.43 18.52 -1.17
CA GLU A 589 -0.72 17.38 -1.73
C GLU A 589 0.72 17.25 -1.18
N GLY A 590 1.16 16.03 -0.92
CA GLY A 590 2.53 15.67 -0.56
C GLY A 590 2.79 15.47 0.92
N PHE A 591 1.88 15.88 1.81
CA PHE A 591 1.94 15.56 3.23
C PHE A 591 0.53 15.47 3.83
N ASP A 592 0.38 14.68 4.89
CA ASP A 592 -0.86 14.62 5.66
C ASP A 592 -0.80 15.58 6.86
N ARG A 593 -1.97 15.99 7.36
CA ARG A 593 -2.05 16.79 8.59
C ARG A 593 -1.56 15.95 9.79
N PRO A 594 -0.72 16.50 10.68
CA PRO A 594 -0.23 15.77 11.84
C PRO A 594 -1.28 15.62 12.95
N HIS A 595 -2.29 16.48 12.96
CA HIS A 595 -3.37 16.51 13.95
C HIS A 595 -4.61 17.19 13.36
N MET A 596 -5.72 17.14 14.09
CA MET A 596 -6.95 17.86 13.75
C MET A 596 -6.96 19.31 14.25
N ASP A 597 -6.00 19.76 15.06
CA ASP A 597 -6.07 21.10 15.66
C ASP A 597 -5.91 22.25 14.65
N LEU A 598 -6.57 23.39 14.92
CA LEU A 598 -6.32 24.64 14.21
C LEU A 598 -4.93 25.21 14.59
N PRO A 599 -4.29 25.95 13.67
CA PRO A 599 -2.97 26.52 13.92
C PRO A 599 -3.00 27.64 14.99
N GLY A 600 -1.91 27.70 15.75
CA GLY A 600 -1.60 28.81 16.67
C GLY A 600 -2.69 29.08 17.70
N SER A 601 -3.01 30.38 17.89
CA SER A 601 -3.96 30.84 18.91
C SER A 601 -5.43 30.86 18.45
N LEU A 602 -5.76 30.29 17.29
CA LEU A 602 -7.13 30.32 16.77
C LEU A 602 -8.17 29.63 17.65
N PRO A 603 -7.94 28.44 18.24
CA PRO A 603 -8.89 27.84 19.17
C PRO A 603 -9.17 28.77 20.37
N ARG A 604 -8.15 29.49 20.82
CA ARG A 604 -8.25 30.45 21.93
C ARG A 604 -9.05 31.68 21.53
N LEU A 605 -8.79 32.25 20.33
CA LEU A 605 -9.61 33.33 19.76
C LEU A 605 -11.08 32.93 19.73
N ALA A 606 -11.38 31.76 19.15
CA ALA A 606 -12.74 31.29 19.01
C ALA A 606 -13.43 31.08 20.38
N SER A 607 -12.74 30.45 21.32
CA SER A 607 -13.25 30.23 22.68
C SER A 607 -13.48 31.55 23.42
N ALA A 608 -12.57 32.53 23.28
CA ALA A 608 -12.69 33.82 23.95
C ALA A 608 -13.87 34.65 23.40
N VAL A 609 -14.06 34.66 22.08
CA VAL A 609 -15.19 35.34 21.43
C VAL A 609 -16.51 34.69 21.83
N LEU A 610 -16.62 33.36 21.79
CA LEU A 610 -17.84 32.65 22.18
C LEU A 610 -18.16 32.77 23.67
N ALA A 611 -17.15 32.86 24.53
CA ALA A 611 -17.35 33.10 25.96
C ALA A 611 -17.87 34.53 26.24
N ALA A 612 -17.43 35.52 25.46
CA ALA A 612 -17.87 36.90 25.60
C ALA A 612 -19.23 37.16 24.93
N VAL A 613 -19.47 36.56 23.76
CA VAL A 613 -20.67 36.70 22.95
C VAL A 613 -21.17 35.31 22.54
N PRO A 614 -21.98 34.64 23.37
CA PRO A 614 -22.50 33.28 23.09
C PRO A 614 -23.38 33.17 21.84
N ASP A 615 -23.96 34.29 21.40
CA ASP A 615 -24.76 34.40 20.17
C ASP A 615 -23.90 34.72 18.92
N ALA A 616 -22.56 34.67 19.01
CA ALA A 616 -21.71 34.85 17.83
C ALA A 616 -21.95 33.74 16.81
N ILE A 617 -22.08 34.11 15.53
CA ILE A 617 -22.24 33.18 14.42
C ILE A 617 -20.87 32.65 14.04
N VAL A 618 -20.67 31.33 14.13
CA VAL A 618 -19.42 30.69 13.74
C VAL A 618 -19.50 30.28 12.27
N VAL A 619 -18.52 30.68 11.47
CA VAL A 619 -18.29 30.22 10.10
C VAL A 619 -16.94 29.49 10.05
N THR A 620 -16.95 28.24 9.62
CA THR A 620 -15.71 27.44 9.48
C THR A 620 -15.38 27.13 8.02
N GLN A 621 -14.10 27.17 7.68
CA GLN A 621 -13.59 26.81 6.34
C GLN A 621 -12.49 25.74 6.45
N SER A 622 -12.71 24.58 5.85
CA SER A 622 -11.68 23.53 5.67
C SER A 622 -12.20 22.51 4.66
N GLY A 623 -11.30 21.77 4.02
CA GLY A 623 -11.68 20.69 3.11
C GLY A 623 -12.07 19.39 3.82
N THR A 624 -11.57 19.18 5.04
CA THR A 624 -11.81 18.00 5.87
C THR A 624 -12.09 18.37 7.33
N PRO A 625 -12.64 17.47 8.16
CA PRO A 625 -12.94 17.76 9.56
C PRO A 625 -11.70 18.16 10.36
N PHE A 626 -11.85 19.09 11.30
CA PHE A 626 -10.81 19.50 12.24
C PHE A 626 -11.39 19.63 13.66
N ASN A 627 -10.53 19.87 14.64
CA ASN A 627 -10.93 19.96 16.04
C ASN A 627 -11.71 21.25 16.28
N MET A 628 -13.02 21.10 16.45
CA MET A 628 -13.99 22.16 16.64
C MET A 628 -14.76 22.00 17.95
N LEU A 629 -14.19 21.35 18.98
CA LEU A 629 -14.90 21.16 20.26
C LEU A 629 -15.34 22.48 20.90
N TRP A 630 -14.60 23.57 20.65
CA TRP A 630 -14.97 24.93 21.06
C TRP A 630 -16.26 25.43 20.38
N ALA A 631 -16.64 24.91 19.21
CA ALA A 631 -17.89 25.27 18.51
C ALA A 631 -19.11 24.53 19.08
N GLU A 632 -18.94 23.64 20.06
CA GLU A 632 -20.08 23.03 20.75
C GLU A 632 -20.90 24.05 21.54
N SER A 633 -20.26 25.09 22.08
CA SER A 633 -20.92 26.20 22.76
C SER A 633 -21.56 27.22 21.82
N ALA A 634 -21.29 27.14 20.51
CA ALA A 634 -21.91 28.01 19.53
C ALA A 634 -23.36 27.57 19.27
N LYS A 635 -24.26 28.56 19.33
CA LYS A 635 -25.69 28.40 19.01
C LYS A 635 -25.96 28.34 17.50
N THR A 636 -25.11 29.03 16.72
CA THR A 636 -25.20 29.10 15.26
C THR A 636 -23.85 28.77 14.65
N HIS A 637 -23.82 27.77 13.77
CA HIS A 637 -22.59 27.28 13.15
C HIS A 637 -22.82 26.92 11.69
N VAL A 638 -22.01 27.49 10.82
CA VAL A 638 -22.00 27.30 9.37
C VAL A 638 -20.64 26.75 8.95
N HIS A 639 -20.62 25.75 8.08
CA HIS A 639 -19.40 25.22 7.48
C HIS A 639 -19.40 25.46 5.97
N ALA A 640 -18.31 26.03 5.45
CA ALA A 640 -18.27 26.62 4.11
C ALA A 640 -17.20 26.03 3.17
N TRP A 641 -16.47 25.00 3.61
CA TRP A 641 -15.45 24.32 2.79
C TRP A 641 -14.38 25.26 2.22
N LEU A 642 -13.67 24.80 1.18
CA LEU A 642 -12.83 25.62 0.31
C LEU A 642 -13.58 25.84 -1.01
N ALA A 643 -14.40 26.91 -1.07
CA ALA A 643 -15.49 27.05 -2.04
C ALA A 643 -15.14 27.81 -3.33
N GLY A 644 -13.87 27.90 -3.72
CA GLY A 644 -13.46 28.50 -5.00
C GLY A 644 -13.58 30.02 -5.07
N ASN A 645 -13.64 30.58 -6.28
CA ASN A 645 -13.61 32.04 -6.53
C ASN A 645 -14.70 32.79 -5.75
N GLU A 646 -15.88 32.19 -5.62
CA GLU A 646 -17.09 32.81 -5.09
C GLU A 646 -17.36 32.45 -3.62
N THR A 647 -16.35 31.94 -2.90
CA THR A 647 -16.47 31.48 -1.50
C THR A 647 -17.14 32.52 -0.58
N GLY A 648 -16.68 33.78 -0.63
CA GLY A 648 -17.23 34.84 0.22
C GLY A 648 -18.67 35.22 -0.10
N ASN A 649 -19.03 35.25 -1.40
CA ASN A 649 -20.40 35.52 -1.82
C ASN A 649 -21.35 34.37 -1.45
N GLY A 650 -20.92 33.12 -1.63
CA GLY A 650 -21.71 31.94 -1.22
C GLY A 650 -21.98 31.91 0.29
N ILE A 651 -20.97 32.24 1.11
CA ILE A 651 -21.13 32.40 2.57
C ILE A 651 -22.14 33.50 2.89
N ALA A 652 -21.98 34.68 2.29
CA ALA A 652 -22.87 35.81 2.52
C ALA A 652 -24.32 35.50 2.09
N ASP A 653 -24.51 34.84 0.95
CA ASP A 653 -25.84 34.45 0.46
C ASP A 653 -26.59 33.57 1.44
N VAL A 654 -25.91 32.63 2.09
CA VAL A 654 -26.51 31.84 3.16
C VAL A 654 -26.79 32.71 4.38
N LEU A 655 -25.78 33.44 4.89
CA LEU A 655 -25.93 34.27 6.10
C LEU A 655 -27.10 35.25 6.02
N PHE A 656 -27.35 35.85 4.85
CA PHE A 656 -28.44 36.81 4.64
C PHE A 656 -29.72 36.19 4.05
N GLY A 657 -29.73 34.90 3.76
CA GLY A 657 -30.91 34.18 3.26
C GLY A 657 -31.24 34.41 1.79
N ALA A 658 -30.31 34.94 0.99
CA ALA A 658 -30.42 34.92 -0.48
C ALA A 658 -30.40 33.48 -1.02
N THR A 659 -29.67 32.60 -0.34
CA THR A 659 -29.66 31.16 -0.56
C THR A 659 -30.13 30.46 0.72
N CYS A 660 -31.18 29.64 0.60
CA CYS A 660 -31.59 28.75 1.69
C CYS A 660 -30.58 27.58 1.78
N PRO A 661 -29.94 27.35 2.94
CA PRO A 661 -28.94 26.31 3.07
C PRO A 661 -29.57 24.93 2.80
N SER A 662 -28.90 24.17 1.96
CA SER A 662 -29.34 22.84 1.52
C SER A 662 -28.17 21.84 1.39
N GLY A 663 -26.94 22.27 1.74
CA GLY A 663 -25.79 21.39 1.77
C GLY A 663 -25.89 20.38 2.92
N LYS A 664 -25.39 19.16 2.69
CA LYS A 664 -25.32 18.08 3.69
C LYS A 664 -23.90 17.55 3.77
N LEU A 665 -23.42 17.22 4.96
CA LEU A 665 -22.05 16.75 5.18
C LEU A 665 -21.75 15.46 4.39
N PRO A 666 -20.75 15.46 3.48
CA PRO A 666 -20.27 14.25 2.83
C PRO A 666 -19.24 13.48 3.68
N LEU A 667 -18.90 13.99 4.86
CA LEU A 667 -17.93 13.42 5.81
C LEU A 667 -18.51 13.45 7.23
N SER A 668 -18.19 12.44 8.02
CA SER A 668 -18.44 12.44 9.47
C SER A 668 -17.43 13.35 10.17
N PHE A 669 -17.89 14.19 11.09
CA PHE A 669 -17.02 15.11 11.84
C PHE A 669 -16.76 14.53 13.24
N PRO A 670 -15.63 13.84 13.47
CA PRO A 670 -15.36 13.21 14.77
C PRO A 670 -15.11 14.26 15.85
N ARG A 671 -15.45 13.93 17.11
CA ARG A 671 -15.16 14.81 18.25
C ARG A 671 -13.66 14.88 18.55
N ARG A 672 -12.95 13.77 18.41
CA ARG A 672 -11.50 13.68 18.61
C ARG A 672 -10.88 12.80 17.55
N LEU A 673 -9.61 13.06 17.25
CA LEU A 673 -8.84 12.22 16.31
C LEU A 673 -8.79 10.75 16.76
N GLN A 674 -8.73 10.50 18.07
CA GLN A 674 -8.70 9.17 18.67
C GLN A 674 -9.99 8.37 18.46
N ASP A 675 -11.10 9.04 18.14
CA ASP A 675 -12.38 8.39 17.88
C ASP A 675 -12.49 7.90 16.43
N THR A 676 -11.51 8.21 15.57
CA THR A 676 -11.52 7.81 14.15
C THR A 676 -11.14 6.34 13.97
N PRO A 677 -11.67 5.64 12.93
CA PRO A 677 -11.32 4.25 12.63
C PRO A 677 -9.82 4.06 12.34
N THR A 678 -9.15 5.13 11.91
CA THR A 678 -7.79 5.10 11.39
C THR A 678 -6.74 5.59 12.37
N PHE A 679 -7.12 5.94 13.61
CA PHE A 679 -6.21 6.58 14.57
C PHE A 679 -4.89 5.83 14.79
N LEU A 680 -4.95 4.49 14.79
CA LEU A 680 -3.78 3.62 15.02
C LEU A 680 -3.04 3.25 13.73
N ASN A 681 -3.56 3.61 12.57
CA ASN A 681 -3.17 3.06 11.28
C ASN A 681 -3.33 4.08 10.14
N PHE A 682 -2.98 5.33 10.42
CA PHE A 682 -2.87 6.41 9.46
C PHE A 682 -1.43 6.92 9.41
N GLY A 683 -0.82 6.88 8.22
CA GLY A 683 0.61 7.12 8.01
C GLY A 683 1.38 5.83 7.68
N SER A 684 2.50 5.99 6.96
CA SER A 684 3.39 4.89 6.62
C SER A 684 4.21 4.47 7.84
N GLU A 685 4.07 3.21 8.25
CA GLU A 685 4.91 2.57 9.24
C GLU A 685 5.79 1.51 8.58
N ARG A 686 7.10 1.79 8.48
CA ARG A 686 8.08 0.91 7.81
C ARG A 686 7.68 0.59 6.36
N GLY A 687 7.18 1.60 5.63
CA GLY A 687 6.81 1.48 4.22
C GLY A 687 5.47 0.78 3.97
N ARG A 688 4.59 0.67 4.99
CA ARG A 688 3.24 0.14 4.82
C ARG A 688 2.21 0.88 5.66
N VAL A 689 0.95 0.80 5.26
CA VAL A 689 -0.21 1.19 6.06
C VAL A 689 -1.23 0.05 6.00
N ILE A 690 -1.82 -0.31 7.13
CA ILE A 690 -2.83 -1.39 7.20
C ILE A 690 -4.19 -0.73 7.28
N TYR A 691 -5.14 -1.09 6.40
CA TYR A 691 -6.53 -0.64 6.51
C TYR A 691 -7.27 -1.58 7.47
N GLY A 692 -6.97 -1.45 8.76
CA GLY A 692 -7.47 -2.32 9.83
C GLY A 692 -8.94 -2.11 10.17
N GLU A 693 -9.51 -0.98 9.73
CA GLU A 693 -10.94 -0.70 9.80
C GLU A 693 -11.75 -1.48 8.76
N ASP A 694 -11.11 -2.08 7.76
CA ASP A 694 -11.76 -2.84 6.68
C ASP A 694 -12.89 -2.02 6.02
N ILE A 695 -14.10 -2.56 5.91
CA ILE A 695 -15.26 -1.84 5.32
C ILE A 695 -15.85 -0.75 6.23
N TYR A 696 -15.41 -0.65 7.48
CA TYR A 696 -15.96 0.29 8.46
C TYR A 696 -15.24 1.64 8.35
N VAL A 697 -15.52 2.35 7.26
CA VAL A 697 -15.02 3.71 6.99
C VAL A 697 -16.12 4.74 7.19
N GLY A 698 -15.80 5.88 7.80
CA GLY A 698 -16.75 6.97 8.02
C GLY A 698 -17.90 6.59 8.95
N TYR A 699 -19.12 7.01 8.65
CA TYR A 699 -20.33 6.71 9.42
C TYR A 699 -20.53 5.21 9.66
N ARG A 700 -20.07 4.34 8.74
CA ARG A 700 -20.13 2.88 8.91
C ARG A 700 -19.40 2.43 10.17
N TYR A 701 -18.28 3.08 10.52
CA TYR A 701 -17.55 2.83 11.76
C TYR A 701 -18.30 3.36 12.97
N TYR A 702 -18.56 4.67 12.99
CA TYR A 702 -19.10 5.36 14.16
C TYR A 702 -20.43 4.73 14.61
N GLU A 703 -21.29 4.39 13.65
CA GLU A 703 -22.55 3.72 13.95
C GLU A 703 -22.34 2.29 14.46
N LYS A 704 -21.42 1.51 13.86
CA LYS A 704 -21.17 0.11 14.26
C LYS A 704 -20.62 0.00 15.68
N VAL A 705 -19.76 0.93 16.09
CA VAL A 705 -19.17 0.97 17.44
C VAL A 705 -19.94 1.84 18.42
N ASP A 706 -21.09 2.38 18.01
CA ASP A 706 -21.95 3.24 18.82
C ASP A 706 -21.19 4.45 19.40
N ARG A 707 -20.46 5.15 18.54
CA ARG A 707 -19.61 6.29 18.88
C ARG A 707 -20.21 7.58 18.36
N ASP A 708 -20.44 8.52 19.26
CA ASP A 708 -20.89 9.86 18.91
C ASP A 708 -19.83 10.63 18.10
N VAL A 709 -20.33 11.40 17.15
CA VAL A 709 -19.58 12.36 16.33
C VAL A 709 -20.09 13.77 16.65
N LEU A 710 -19.28 14.79 16.32
CA LEU A 710 -19.71 16.18 16.48
C LEU A 710 -20.85 16.51 15.51
N TYR A 711 -20.71 16.07 14.25
CA TYR A 711 -21.78 16.09 13.25
C TYR A 711 -21.71 14.82 12.39
N PRO A 712 -22.84 14.12 12.16
CA PRO A 712 -22.84 12.90 11.37
C PRO A 712 -22.84 13.14 9.86
N PHE A 713 -22.41 12.12 9.11
CA PHE A 713 -22.60 12.07 7.66
C PHE A 713 -24.06 12.32 7.27
N GLY A 714 -24.28 13.10 6.21
CA GLY A 714 -25.60 13.48 5.72
C GLY A 714 -26.29 14.58 6.53
N HIS A 715 -25.66 15.14 7.59
CA HIS A 715 -26.21 16.24 8.38
C HIS A 715 -26.18 17.59 7.67
N GLY A 716 -27.21 18.39 7.85
CA GLY A 716 -27.27 19.78 7.38
C GLY A 716 -28.68 20.34 7.53
N LEU A 717 -28.80 21.49 8.16
CA LEU A 717 -30.07 22.16 8.44
C LEU A 717 -30.50 23.04 7.26
N SER A 718 -31.76 23.47 7.30
CA SER A 718 -32.36 24.41 6.36
C SER A 718 -33.05 25.56 7.11
N TYR A 719 -33.44 26.63 6.40
CA TYR A 719 -34.32 27.67 6.95
C TYR A 719 -35.81 27.28 6.89
N THR A 720 -36.12 26.18 6.22
CA THR A 720 -37.46 25.58 6.17
C THR A 720 -37.45 24.16 6.74
N THR A 721 -38.62 23.54 6.82
CA THR A 721 -38.79 22.16 7.30
C THR A 721 -39.41 21.30 6.21
N PHE A 722 -39.07 20.00 6.23
CA PHE A 722 -39.58 19.02 5.27
C PHE A 722 -40.21 17.84 5.99
N THR A 723 -41.26 17.28 5.39
CA THR A 723 -41.96 16.08 5.86
C THR A 723 -41.93 15.00 4.78
N TYR A 724 -41.87 13.74 5.21
CA TYR A 724 -41.81 12.57 4.35
C TYR A 724 -43.01 11.66 4.62
N ASP A 725 -43.77 11.34 3.58
CA ASP A 725 -45.00 10.56 3.69
C ASP A 725 -45.09 9.47 2.60
N LYS A 726 -46.04 8.54 2.77
CA LYS A 726 -46.43 7.53 1.76
C LYS A 726 -45.26 6.72 1.17
N LEU A 727 -44.39 6.20 2.04
CA LEU A 727 -43.33 5.28 1.63
C LEU A 727 -43.91 4.02 0.96
N ASN A 728 -43.52 3.79 -0.28
CA ASN A 728 -43.89 2.62 -1.07
C ASN A 728 -42.62 1.93 -1.57
N LEU A 729 -42.51 0.64 -1.27
CA LEU A 729 -41.39 -0.21 -1.62
C LEU A 729 -41.79 -1.12 -2.79
N ALA A 730 -41.15 -0.93 -3.94
CA ALA A 730 -41.21 -1.85 -5.07
C ALA A 730 -39.87 -2.60 -5.20
N SER A 731 -39.86 -3.72 -5.92
CA SER A 731 -38.64 -4.50 -6.18
C SER A 731 -37.57 -3.71 -6.94
N SER A 732 -37.97 -2.70 -7.73
CA SER A 732 -37.11 -1.92 -8.62
C SER A 732 -37.07 -0.43 -8.33
N HIS A 733 -37.74 0.06 -7.26
CA HIS A 733 -37.63 1.45 -6.77
C HIS A 733 -38.27 1.62 -5.38
N VAL A 734 -37.83 2.66 -4.68
CA VAL A 734 -38.48 3.20 -3.49
C VAL A 734 -39.13 4.51 -3.89
N SER A 735 -40.41 4.70 -3.56
CA SER A 735 -41.08 6.00 -3.77
C SER A 735 -41.68 6.55 -2.48
N PHE A 736 -41.65 7.86 -2.31
CA PHE A 736 -42.24 8.57 -1.17
C PHE A 736 -42.62 9.99 -1.61
N GLU A 737 -43.50 10.63 -0.85
CA GLU A 737 -43.81 12.05 -1.01
C GLU A 737 -42.95 12.87 -0.05
N ILE A 738 -42.41 13.98 -0.56
CA ILE A 738 -41.71 14.99 0.22
C ILE A 738 -42.42 16.33 0.07
N THR A 739 -42.68 16.99 1.20
CA THR A 739 -43.39 18.27 1.25
C THR A 739 -42.58 19.30 2.04
N ASN A 740 -42.48 20.52 1.53
CA ASN A 740 -41.93 21.65 2.28
C ASN A 740 -43.01 22.23 3.22
N SER A 741 -42.93 21.86 4.49
CA SER A 741 -43.89 22.22 5.53
C SER A 741 -43.58 23.55 6.24
N GLY A 742 -42.55 24.28 5.79
CA GLY A 742 -42.18 25.57 6.38
C GLY A 742 -42.62 26.77 5.54
N SER A 743 -42.06 27.94 5.86
CA SER A 743 -42.53 29.23 5.33
C SER A 743 -41.66 29.83 4.21
N VAL A 744 -40.55 29.19 3.86
CA VAL A 744 -39.63 29.67 2.81
C VAL A 744 -39.31 28.56 1.81
N PRO A 745 -39.04 28.89 0.54
CA PRO A 745 -38.56 27.90 -0.43
C PRO A 745 -37.22 27.31 0.02
N GLY A 746 -37.00 26.03 -0.29
CA GLY A 746 -35.77 25.34 0.09
C GLY A 746 -35.60 24.04 -0.68
N ALA A 747 -34.39 23.48 -0.60
CA ALA A 747 -34.09 22.16 -1.14
C ALA A 747 -33.73 21.19 -0.02
N GLU A 748 -34.17 19.94 -0.17
CA GLU A 748 -33.87 18.83 0.73
C GLU A 748 -33.21 17.68 -0.03
N VAL A 749 -32.34 16.95 0.66
CA VAL A 749 -31.63 15.78 0.15
C VAL A 749 -32.23 14.54 0.80
N SER A 750 -33.07 13.84 0.05
CA SER A 750 -33.60 12.55 0.45
C SER A 750 -32.50 11.48 0.35
N GLN A 751 -32.22 10.78 1.45
CA GLN A 751 -31.15 9.78 1.53
C GLN A 751 -31.75 8.39 1.83
N LEU A 752 -31.48 7.41 0.96
CA LEU A 752 -31.92 6.03 1.10
C LEU A 752 -30.78 5.16 1.63
N TYR A 753 -30.97 4.62 2.83
CA TYR A 753 -30.07 3.67 3.47
C TYR A 753 -30.68 2.27 3.50
N ILE A 754 -29.86 1.25 3.23
CA ILE A 754 -30.24 -0.17 3.30
C ILE A 754 -29.44 -0.85 4.41
N ALA A 755 -30.11 -1.66 5.22
CA ALA A 755 -29.52 -2.50 6.24
C ALA A 755 -29.81 -3.96 5.93
N ALA A 756 -28.83 -4.84 6.18
CA ALA A 756 -29.11 -6.27 6.17
C ALA A 756 -29.82 -6.66 7.46
N ASP A 757 -30.75 -7.61 7.36
CA ASP A 757 -31.41 -8.16 8.53
C ASP A 757 -30.41 -9.01 9.33
N GLU A 758 -30.10 -8.55 10.55
CA GLU A 758 -29.13 -9.20 11.44
C GLU A 758 -29.58 -10.61 11.86
N ALA A 759 -30.88 -10.92 11.80
CA ALA A 759 -31.40 -12.25 12.12
C ALA A 759 -31.15 -13.26 10.99
N THR A 760 -30.98 -12.81 9.74
CA THR A 760 -30.86 -13.69 8.56
C THR A 760 -29.51 -13.60 7.87
N SER A 761 -28.75 -12.53 8.06
CA SER A 761 -27.43 -12.37 7.46
C SER A 761 -26.33 -13.05 8.28
N SER A 762 -25.63 -14.02 7.70
CA SER A 762 -24.42 -14.63 8.28
C SER A 762 -23.14 -13.78 8.09
N ILE A 763 -23.24 -12.66 7.36
CA ILE A 763 -22.09 -11.80 7.01
C ILE A 763 -22.17 -10.49 7.80
N GLN A 764 -21.10 -10.15 8.52
CA GLN A 764 -20.99 -8.85 9.20
C GLN A 764 -20.97 -7.70 8.19
N ARG A 765 -21.84 -6.71 8.41
CA ARG A 765 -22.01 -5.51 7.58
C ARG A 765 -22.09 -4.25 8.46
N PRO A 766 -21.93 -3.05 7.86
CA PRO A 766 -22.31 -1.79 8.51
C PRO A 766 -23.78 -1.82 8.95
N LYS A 767 -24.14 -1.03 9.98
CA LYS A 767 -25.53 -0.96 10.45
C LYS A 767 -26.50 -0.57 9.34
N LYS A 768 -26.05 0.31 8.44
CA LYS A 768 -26.74 0.69 7.21
C LYS A 768 -25.73 1.21 6.19
N GLU A 769 -26.13 1.22 4.93
CA GLU A 769 -25.31 1.72 3.82
C GLU A 769 -26.16 2.62 2.91
N LEU A 770 -25.63 3.77 2.51
CA LEU A 770 -26.26 4.64 1.51
C LEU A 770 -26.32 3.92 0.16
N LYS A 771 -27.50 3.88 -0.45
CA LYS A 771 -27.74 3.26 -1.78
C LYS A 771 -28.55 4.12 -2.74
N GLY A 772 -28.97 5.31 -2.30
CA GLY A 772 -29.69 6.26 -3.15
C GLY A 772 -29.76 7.63 -2.50
N PHE A 773 -29.74 8.68 -3.32
CA PHE A 773 -30.06 10.03 -2.87
C PHE A 773 -30.65 10.85 -4.01
N LYS A 774 -31.45 11.87 -3.66
CA LYS A 774 -31.98 12.85 -4.60
C LYS A 774 -32.16 14.19 -3.88
N LYS A 775 -31.72 15.26 -4.52
CA LYS A 775 -32.00 16.63 -4.08
C LYS A 775 -33.24 17.15 -4.78
N THR A 776 -34.17 17.73 -4.02
CA THR A 776 -35.44 18.22 -4.52
C THR A 776 -35.69 19.63 -3.98
N TYR A 777 -35.94 20.58 -4.86
CA TYR A 777 -36.30 21.96 -4.51
C TYR A 777 -37.83 22.09 -4.43
N LEU A 778 -38.35 22.72 -3.38
CA LEU A 778 -39.78 22.80 -3.10
C LEU A 778 -40.19 24.20 -2.62
N GLN A 779 -41.34 24.67 -3.11
CA GLN A 779 -42.01 25.87 -2.61
C GLN A 779 -42.73 25.59 -1.29
N PRO A 780 -42.94 26.59 -0.41
CA PRO A 780 -43.66 26.38 0.86
C PRO A 780 -45.12 25.99 0.61
N ASP A 781 -45.69 25.17 1.49
CA ASP A 781 -47.07 24.68 1.40
C ASP A 781 -48.09 25.80 1.71
N MET A 782 -48.43 26.57 0.68
CA MET A 782 -49.51 27.57 0.69
C MET A 782 -50.61 27.15 -0.28
N ALA A 783 -51.87 27.48 0.08
CA ALA A 783 -53.16 26.97 -0.42
C ALA A 783 -53.44 26.85 -1.95
N ASN A 784 -52.47 27.12 -2.82
CA ASN A 784 -52.58 27.07 -4.28
C ASN A 784 -51.78 25.94 -4.96
N ASN A 785 -51.16 25.02 -4.21
CA ASN A 785 -50.63 23.74 -4.71
C ASN A 785 -49.77 23.84 -5.99
N ILE A 786 -48.90 24.85 -6.07
CA ILE A 786 -47.84 24.92 -7.08
C ILE A 786 -46.59 24.29 -6.46
N GLU A 787 -46.32 23.03 -6.81
CA GLU A 787 -45.11 22.25 -6.47
C GLU A 787 -44.65 22.28 -4.99
N SER A 788 -45.58 22.29 -4.01
CA SER A 788 -45.24 22.14 -2.57
C SER A 788 -44.94 20.70 -2.15
N THR A 789 -45.45 19.72 -2.91
CA THR A 789 -45.22 18.28 -2.75
C THR A 789 -44.61 17.68 -4.02
N SER A 790 -43.56 16.87 -3.87
CA SER A 790 -42.98 16.05 -4.95
C SER A 790 -43.07 14.57 -4.61
N ARG A 791 -43.35 13.74 -5.61
CA ARG A 791 -43.16 12.28 -5.50
C ARG A 791 -41.75 11.95 -5.97
N ASP A 792 -40.92 11.53 -5.02
CA ASP A 792 -39.56 11.10 -5.32
C ASP A 792 -39.51 9.59 -5.50
N THR A 793 -38.70 9.16 -6.48
CA THR A 793 -38.38 7.75 -6.76
C THR A 793 -36.87 7.59 -6.74
N LEU A 794 -36.39 6.66 -5.90
CA LEU A 794 -34.99 6.27 -5.82
C LEU A 794 -34.83 4.82 -6.29
N PRO A 795 -33.83 4.50 -7.13
CA PRO A 795 -33.58 3.12 -7.54
C PRO A 795 -33.10 2.29 -6.32
N PRO A 796 -33.49 1.02 -6.17
CA PRO A 796 -32.92 0.10 -5.20
C PRO A 796 -31.70 -0.45 -5.92
N THR A 797 -30.58 0.24 -5.79
CA THR A 797 -29.31 -0.12 -6.43
C THR A 797 -29.30 -0.07 -7.96
N SER A 798 -28.33 0.68 -8.52
CA SER A 798 -27.83 0.38 -9.86
C SER A 798 -26.95 -0.88 -9.76
N THR A 799 -27.57 -2.04 -9.62
CA THR A 799 -26.94 -3.27 -10.12
C THR A 799 -27.32 -3.39 -11.59
N MET A 800 -26.30 -3.57 -12.43
CA MET A 800 -26.39 -4.03 -13.81
C MET A 800 -27.09 -5.40 -13.89
N ALA A 801 -28.40 -5.44 -13.62
CA ALA A 801 -29.23 -6.63 -13.79
C ALA A 801 -30.29 -6.45 -14.89
N GLU A 802 -30.38 -5.28 -15.53
CA GLU A 802 -31.34 -5.05 -16.62
C GLU A 802 -30.68 -4.39 -17.83
N LYS A 803 -29.84 -5.16 -18.53
CA LYS A 803 -29.65 -5.02 -19.98
C LYS A 803 -28.93 -6.22 -20.61
N GLU A 804 -29.41 -7.42 -20.32
CA GLU A 804 -29.26 -8.52 -21.26
C GLU A 804 -30.65 -9.07 -21.57
N LYS A 805 -31.10 -8.81 -22.81
CA LYS A 805 -32.05 -9.71 -23.47
C LYS A 805 -31.31 -11.05 -23.59
N HIS A 806 -31.51 -11.93 -22.63
CA HIS A 806 -31.30 -13.34 -22.84
C HIS A 806 -32.34 -13.82 -23.86
N GLU A 807 -31.95 -13.86 -25.13
CA GLU A 807 -32.37 -14.99 -25.96
C GLU A 807 -31.91 -16.26 -25.26
N ASP A 808 -32.79 -17.25 -25.21
CA ASP A 808 -32.61 -18.56 -24.57
C ASP A 808 -31.25 -19.19 -24.92
N LEU A 809 -30.23 -18.86 -24.12
CA LEU A 809 -29.04 -19.68 -24.04
C LEU A 809 -29.40 -20.87 -23.14
N PRO A 810 -29.10 -22.10 -23.57
CA PRO A 810 -29.42 -23.29 -22.80
C PRO A 810 -28.85 -23.13 -21.40
N GLN A 811 -29.69 -23.39 -20.38
CA GLN A 811 -29.19 -23.48 -19.02
C GLN A 811 -27.94 -24.38 -19.01
N PRO A 812 -26.84 -23.95 -18.36
CA PRO A 812 -25.74 -24.86 -18.13
C PRO A 812 -26.32 -26.07 -17.39
N PRO A 813 -26.01 -27.30 -17.82
CA PRO A 813 -26.51 -28.48 -17.15
C PRO A 813 -26.14 -28.38 -15.67
N ASN A 814 -27.04 -28.90 -14.84
CA ASN A 814 -27.05 -28.90 -13.37
C ASN A 814 -25.84 -29.66 -12.73
N ASP A 815 -24.73 -29.76 -13.44
CA ASP A 815 -23.46 -30.37 -13.06
C ASP A 815 -22.38 -29.27 -13.00
N SER A 816 -22.55 -28.28 -12.11
CA SER A 816 -21.38 -27.58 -11.60
C SER A 816 -20.56 -28.61 -10.84
N LEU A 817 -19.40 -28.97 -11.39
CA LEU A 817 -18.50 -29.95 -10.82
C LEU A 817 -17.87 -29.37 -9.54
N ASP A 818 -18.61 -29.46 -8.45
CA ASP A 818 -18.15 -29.14 -7.11
C ASP A 818 -17.03 -30.11 -6.75
N LEU A 819 -15.77 -29.68 -6.91
CA LEU A 819 -14.59 -30.47 -6.54
C LEU A 819 -14.29 -30.43 -5.03
N SER A 820 -15.18 -29.82 -4.25
CA SER A 820 -15.13 -29.83 -2.79
C SER A 820 -15.97 -30.95 -2.16
N VAL A 821 -16.41 -31.96 -2.94
CA VAL A 821 -17.07 -33.15 -2.37
C VAL A 821 -16.17 -33.75 -1.28
N PRO A 822 -16.61 -33.78 -0.01
CA PRO A 822 -15.84 -34.34 1.10
C PRO A 822 -15.49 -35.83 0.89
N ASP A 823 -16.22 -36.53 0.01
CA ASP A 823 -16.19 -37.98 -0.18
C ASP A 823 -15.49 -38.48 -1.46
N ASP A 824 -14.66 -37.66 -2.14
CA ASP A 824 -13.93 -38.14 -3.34
C ASP A 824 -12.93 -39.26 -2.98
N PRO A 825 -13.10 -40.51 -3.49
CA PRO A 825 -12.25 -41.65 -3.15
C PRO A 825 -10.80 -41.53 -3.65
N ASP A 826 -10.55 -40.62 -4.60
CA ASP A 826 -9.20 -40.36 -5.11
C ASP A 826 -8.39 -39.43 -4.17
N MET A 827 -9.05 -38.70 -3.26
CA MET A 827 -8.38 -37.81 -2.31
C MET A 827 -7.65 -38.60 -1.22
N PRO A 828 -6.40 -38.25 -0.84
CA PRO A 828 -5.61 -39.08 0.07
C PRO A 828 -6.16 -39.17 1.50
N LEU A 829 -6.86 -38.13 1.97
CA LEU A 829 -7.63 -38.14 3.22
C LEU A 829 -8.81 -39.12 3.23
N ASN A 830 -9.21 -39.65 2.07
CA ASN A 830 -10.30 -40.62 1.89
C ASN A 830 -9.81 -42.03 1.52
N TRP A 831 -8.50 -42.22 1.33
CA TRP A 831 -7.97 -43.54 0.98
C TRP A 831 -8.19 -44.58 2.08
N PRO A 832 -8.26 -45.89 1.76
CA PRO A 832 -8.19 -46.94 2.77
C PRO A 832 -6.92 -46.81 3.60
N LYS A 833 -7.01 -47.12 4.91
CA LYS A 833 -5.86 -47.05 5.84
C LYS A 833 -4.63 -47.78 5.30
N SER A 834 -4.81 -48.95 4.68
CA SER A 834 -3.72 -49.72 4.06
C SER A 834 -2.93 -48.90 3.02
N LYS A 835 -3.63 -48.18 2.14
CA LYS A 835 -3.02 -47.36 1.08
C LYS A 835 -2.27 -46.16 1.64
N ARG A 836 -2.82 -45.48 2.66
CA ARG A 836 -2.14 -44.36 3.34
C ARG A 836 -0.83 -44.82 4.00
N TRP A 837 -0.90 -45.91 4.74
CA TRP A 837 0.27 -46.46 5.44
C TRP A 837 1.33 -46.99 4.48
N ILE A 838 0.95 -47.68 3.39
CA ILE A 838 1.91 -48.11 2.37
C ILE A 838 2.67 -46.92 1.78
N ASN A 839 1.99 -45.83 1.45
CA ASN A 839 2.62 -44.65 0.87
C ASN A 839 3.61 -43.99 1.86
N ILE A 840 3.20 -43.83 3.13
CA ILE A 840 4.07 -43.26 4.16
C ILE A 840 5.24 -44.19 4.52
N MET A 841 5.07 -45.51 4.49
CA MET A 841 6.19 -46.45 4.68
C MET A 841 7.23 -46.32 3.55
N ILE A 842 6.81 -46.15 2.30
CA ILE A 842 7.73 -45.91 1.19
C ILE A 842 8.50 -44.60 1.38
N VAL A 843 7.79 -43.52 1.70
CA VAL A 843 8.42 -42.21 1.99
C VAL A 843 9.40 -42.33 3.16
N SER A 844 9.05 -43.08 4.21
CA SER A 844 9.92 -43.33 5.36
C SER A 844 11.20 -44.08 4.98
N ILE A 845 11.10 -45.10 4.13
CA ILE A 845 12.27 -45.84 3.63
C ILE A 845 13.16 -44.91 2.80
N LEU A 846 12.59 -44.09 1.92
CA LEU A 846 13.35 -43.06 1.18
C LEU A 846 14.04 -42.08 2.12
N THR A 847 13.33 -41.63 3.17
CA THR A 847 13.86 -40.78 4.22
C THR A 847 14.92 -41.48 5.08
N LEU A 848 15.00 -42.82 5.12
CA LEU A 848 16.09 -43.54 5.78
C LEU A 848 17.38 -43.46 4.98
N LEU A 849 17.28 -43.70 3.67
CA LEU A 849 18.44 -43.84 2.78
C LEU A 849 19.30 -42.58 2.74
N THR A 850 18.67 -41.41 2.80
CA THR A 850 19.37 -40.15 2.60
C THR A 850 20.23 -39.77 3.83
N PRO A 851 19.71 -39.71 5.07
CA PRO A 851 20.52 -39.40 6.25
C PRO A 851 21.50 -40.52 6.57
N PHE A 852 21.15 -41.78 6.26
CA PHE A 852 22.08 -42.91 6.33
C PHE A 852 23.33 -42.70 5.46
N ALA A 853 23.16 -42.20 4.23
CA ALA A 853 24.26 -41.85 3.34
C ALA A 853 25.15 -40.70 3.85
N SER A 854 24.60 -39.81 4.69
CA SER A 854 25.33 -38.64 5.20
C SER A 854 26.51 -39.03 6.10
N SER A 855 26.31 -39.99 7.00
CA SER A 855 27.27 -40.35 8.05
C SER A 855 27.94 -41.71 7.84
N MET A 856 27.49 -42.53 6.88
CA MET A 856 28.10 -43.83 6.61
C MET A 856 29.60 -43.76 6.28
N ILE A 857 30.07 -42.63 5.77
CA ILE A 857 31.49 -42.42 5.45
C ILE A 857 32.35 -42.02 6.66
N ALA A 858 31.74 -41.65 7.80
CA ALA A 858 32.46 -41.11 8.95
C ALA A 858 33.55 -42.05 9.50
N PRO A 859 33.35 -43.38 9.62
CA PRO A 859 34.41 -44.30 10.03
C PRO A 859 35.52 -44.49 8.99
N ALA A 860 35.26 -44.09 7.74
CA ALA A 860 36.11 -44.30 6.58
C ALA A 860 36.92 -43.06 6.17
N ILE A 861 36.83 -41.96 6.93
CA ILE A 861 37.53 -40.70 6.62
C ILE A 861 39.02 -40.94 6.45
N GLN A 862 39.69 -41.59 7.40
CA GLN A 862 41.14 -41.79 7.33
C GLN A 862 41.57 -42.61 6.09
N PRO A 863 40.97 -43.80 5.81
CA PRO A 863 41.26 -44.53 4.57
C PRO A 863 41.05 -43.71 3.28
N ILE A 864 40.07 -42.82 3.25
CA ILE A 864 39.82 -41.95 2.08
C ILE A 864 40.92 -40.90 1.95
N MET A 865 41.28 -40.24 3.05
CA MET A 865 42.35 -39.24 3.07
C MET A 865 43.68 -39.83 2.62
N ASP A 866 43.99 -41.04 3.08
CA ASP A 866 45.21 -41.76 2.72
C ASP A 866 45.23 -42.10 1.22
N GLU A 867 44.14 -42.62 0.67
CA GLU A 867 44.05 -42.98 -0.75
C GLU A 867 44.02 -41.75 -1.67
N MET A 868 43.42 -40.64 -1.22
CA MET A 868 43.34 -39.39 -1.97
C MET A 868 44.55 -38.47 -1.78
N HIS A 869 45.57 -38.93 -1.04
CA HIS A 869 46.80 -38.20 -0.72
C HIS A 869 46.57 -36.83 -0.05
N GLU A 870 45.55 -36.72 0.80
CA GLU A 870 45.21 -35.49 1.51
C GLU A 870 45.66 -35.56 2.97
N THR A 871 46.27 -34.48 3.48
CA THR A 871 46.84 -34.44 4.85
C THR A 871 46.13 -33.44 5.76
N ASN A 872 45.26 -32.59 5.22
CA ASN A 872 44.55 -31.59 6.01
C ASN A 872 43.34 -32.20 6.76
N PRO A 873 43.35 -32.31 8.10
CA PRO A 873 42.25 -32.92 8.86
C PRO A 873 40.93 -32.15 8.74
N ASN A 874 40.98 -30.85 8.42
CA ASN A 874 39.78 -30.05 8.17
C ASN A 874 39.04 -30.52 6.92
N ILE A 875 39.75 -31.05 5.92
CA ILE A 875 39.13 -31.57 4.68
C ILE A 875 38.36 -32.86 4.97
N GLY A 876 38.88 -33.72 5.86
CA GLY A 876 38.17 -34.93 6.32
C GLY A 876 36.85 -34.61 7.03
N SER A 877 36.87 -33.63 7.94
CA SER A 877 35.65 -33.15 8.63
C SER A 877 34.67 -32.44 7.67
N PHE A 878 35.20 -31.70 6.70
CA PHE A 878 34.42 -31.03 5.66
C PHE A 878 33.72 -32.02 4.73
N MET A 879 34.30 -33.19 4.44
CA MET A 879 33.69 -34.23 3.59
C MET A 879 32.35 -34.77 4.14
N VAL A 880 32.22 -34.88 5.46
CA VAL A 880 30.95 -35.24 6.10
C VAL A 880 29.99 -34.04 6.08
N SER A 881 30.52 -32.85 6.38
CA SER A 881 29.75 -31.61 6.51
C SER A 881 29.17 -31.07 5.20
N ILE A 882 29.89 -31.22 4.07
CA ILE A 882 29.46 -30.71 2.75
C ILE A 882 28.18 -31.38 2.27
N TYR A 883 27.97 -32.64 2.62
CA TYR A 883 26.72 -33.35 2.33
C TYR A 883 25.52 -32.67 3.03
N LEU A 884 25.70 -32.24 4.28
CA LEU A 884 24.67 -31.52 5.04
C LEU A 884 24.48 -30.10 4.52
N LEU A 885 25.51 -29.47 3.96
CA LEU A 885 25.34 -28.20 3.25
C LEU A 885 24.42 -28.38 2.04
N GLY A 886 24.51 -29.52 1.34
CA GLY A 886 23.52 -29.92 0.33
C GLY A 886 22.10 -30.01 0.90
N TYR A 887 21.93 -30.54 2.12
CA TYR A 887 20.65 -30.54 2.84
C TYR A 887 20.14 -29.15 3.21
N ALA A 888 21.01 -28.15 3.29
CA ALA A 888 20.59 -26.78 3.54
C ALA A 888 20.04 -26.12 2.27
N PHE A 889 20.66 -26.35 1.11
CA PHE A 889 20.25 -25.71 -0.14
C PHE A 889 19.12 -26.44 -0.87
N GLY A 890 19.10 -27.77 -0.86
CA GLY A 890 18.07 -28.57 -1.53
C GLY A 890 16.63 -28.16 -1.20
N PRO A 891 16.25 -27.99 0.09
CA PRO A 891 14.88 -27.67 0.47
C PRO A 891 14.33 -26.38 -0.16
N LEU A 892 15.20 -25.40 -0.46
CA LEU A 892 14.82 -24.12 -1.07
C LEU A 892 14.19 -24.30 -2.45
N PHE A 893 14.57 -25.35 -3.18
CA PHE A 893 14.04 -25.67 -4.50
C PHE A 893 12.97 -26.77 -4.42
N LEU A 894 13.16 -27.76 -3.55
CA LEU A 894 12.38 -28.99 -3.54
C LEU A 894 10.97 -28.81 -2.98
N ALA A 895 10.80 -28.02 -1.91
CA ALA A 895 9.47 -27.71 -1.38
C ALA A 895 8.60 -26.97 -2.43
N PRO A 896 9.08 -25.87 -3.03
CA PRO A 896 8.44 -25.20 -4.16
C PRO A 896 8.04 -26.10 -5.31
N LEU A 897 8.98 -26.91 -5.80
CA LEU A 897 8.72 -27.81 -6.93
C LEU A 897 7.63 -28.84 -6.58
N SER A 898 7.57 -29.28 -5.33
CA SER A 898 6.55 -30.24 -4.88
C SER A 898 5.15 -29.62 -4.74
N GLU A 899 5.05 -28.32 -4.45
CA GLU A 899 3.78 -27.57 -4.41
C GLU A 899 3.29 -27.24 -5.84
N ILE A 900 4.20 -27.16 -6.83
CA ILE A 900 3.86 -26.86 -8.23
C ILE A 900 3.52 -28.13 -9.01
N TYR A 901 4.37 -29.15 -8.92
CA TYR A 901 4.31 -30.34 -9.77
C TYR A 901 3.72 -31.58 -9.07
N GLY A 902 3.42 -31.49 -7.77
CA GLY A 902 3.03 -32.62 -6.92
C GLY A 902 4.22 -33.28 -6.23
N ARG A 903 3.96 -34.10 -5.22
CA ARG A 903 5.00 -34.72 -4.40
C ARG A 903 5.72 -35.83 -5.16
N LEU A 904 4.98 -36.67 -5.88
CA LEU A 904 5.49 -37.93 -6.45
C LEU A 904 6.56 -37.71 -7.55
N PRO A 905 6.41 -36.79 -8.52
CA PRO A 905 7.45 -36.55 -9.53
C PRO A 905 8.76 -36.08 -8.90
N VAL A 906 8.68 -35.23 -7.86
CA VAL A 906 9.85 -34.67 -7.18
C VAL A 906 10.59 -35.77 -6.41
N TYR A 907 9.89 -36.67 -5.72
CA TYR A 907 10.53 -37.86 -5.12
C TYR A 907 11.33 -38.68 -6.14
N ARG A 908 10.72 -39.01 -7.28
CA ARG A 908 11.34 -39.88 -8.29
C ARG A 908 12.57 -39.24 -8.90
N ILE A 909 12.46 -37.99 -9.34
CA ILE A 909 13.58 -37.27 -9.98
C ILE A 909 14.73 -37.12 -8.99
N CYS A 910 14.47 -36.68 -7.76
CA CYS A 910 15.53 -36.49 -6.77
C CYS A 910 16.21 -37.80 -6.39
N MET A 911 15.46 -38.90 -6.24
CA MET A 911 16.06 -40.19 -5.91
C MET A 911 16.86 -40.79 -7.07
N ILE A 912 16.50 -40.51 -8.33
CA ILE A 912 17.33 -40.84 -9.50
C ILE A 912 18.63 -40.02 -9.47
N VAL A 913 18.54 -38.71 -9.24
CA VAL A 913 19.73 -37.86 -9.11
C VAL A 913 20.62 -38.33 -7.96
N PHE A 914 20.02 -38.66 -6.80
CA PHE A 914 20.72 -39.21 -5.65
C PHE A 914 21.46 -40.51 -5.98
N LEU A 915 20.84 -41.41 -6.76
CA LEU A 915 21.48 -42.64 -7.22
C LEU A 915 22.69 -42.33 -8.14
N LEU A 916 22.50 -41.44 -9.12
CA LEU A 916 23.55 -41.06 -10.07
C LEU A 916 24.73 -40.35 -9.39
N THR A 917 24.47 -39.47 -8.43
CA THR A 917 25.54 -38.76 -7.70
C THR A 917 26.28 -39.69 -6.75
N ASN A 918 25.63 -40.72 -6.18
CA ASN A 918 26.33 -41.76 -5.43
C ASN A 918 27.23 -42.62 -6.34
N ILE A 919 26.83 -42.91 -7.58
CA ILE A 919 27.72 -43.55 -8.57
C ILE A 919 28.96 -42.69 -8.80
N ALA A 920 28.76 -41.38 -8.98
CA ALA A 920 29.86 -40.44 -9.16
C ALA A 920 30.78 -40.34 -7.92
N CYS A 921 30.23 -40.41 -6.70
CA CYS A 921 31.02 -40.51 -5.47
C CYS A 921 31.84 -41.82 -5.41
N ALA A 922 31.25 -42.95 -5.79
CA ALA A 922 31.96 -44.24 -5.83
C ALA A 922 33.13 -44.23 -6.82
N LEU A 923 32.96 -43.53 -7.95
CA LEU A 923 33.95 -43.40 -9.02
C LEU A 923 34.90 -42.20 -8.84
N SER A 924 34.84 -41.51 -7.70
CA SER A 924 35.72 -40.36 -7.47
C SER A 924 37.17 -40.78 -7.30
N ILE A 925 38.08 -40.03 -7.95
CA ILE A 925 39.53 -40.30 -8.00
C ILE A 925 40.39 -39.23 -7.32
N ASN A 926 39.78 -38.15 -6.84
CA ASN A 926 40.44 -37.09 -6.07
C ASN A 926 39.45 -36.43 -5.10
N MET A 927 39.96 -35.70 -4.11
CA MET A 927 39.12 -35.04 -3.09
C MET A 927 38.12 -34.03 -3.66
N PRO A 928 38.49 -33.12 -4.58
CA PRO A 928 37.54 -32.15 -5.14
C PRO A 928 36.32 -32.81 -5.81
N MET A 929 36.55 -33.87 -6.59
CA MET A 929 35.50 -34.65 -7.25
C MET A 929 34.54 -35.26 -6.21
N LEU A 930 35.09 -35.89 -5.17
CA LEU A 930 34.30 -36.50 -4.09
C LEU A 930 33.48 -35.45 -3.33
N ILE A 931 34.07 -34.28 -3.03
CA ILE A 931 33.39 -33.17 -2.32
C ILE A 931 32.21 -32.63 -3.16
N ILE A 932 32.42 -32.37 -4.45
CA ILE A 932 31.37 -31.85 -5.34
C ILE A 932 30.22 -32.85 -5.45
N PHE A 933 30.51 -34.13 -5.69
CA PHE A 933 29.46 -35.13 -5.80
C PHE A 933 28.77 -35.42 -4.47
N ARG A 934 29.46 -35.31 -3.33
CA ARG A 934 28.81 -35.39 -2.02
C ARG A 934 27.86 -34.21 -1.77
N LEU A 935 28.20 -32.99 -2.21
CA LEU A 935 27.30 -31.83 -2.15
C LEU A 935 26.02 -32.10 -2.95
N LEU A 936 26.17 -32.56 -4.20
CA LEU A 936 25.04 -32.87 -5.08
C LEU A 936 24.18 -34.03 -4.55
N THR A 937 24.82 -35.05 -3.96
CA THR A 937 24.12 -36.15 -3.28
C THR A 937 23.32 -35.64 -2.08
N GLY A 938 23.87 -34.70 -1.32
CA GLY A 938 23.14 -34.00 -0.26
C GLY A 938 21.94 -33.24 -0.82
N LEU A 939 22.14 -32.41 -1.84
CA LEU A 939 21.09 -31.60 -2.46
C LEU A 939 19.89 -32.45 -2.91
N ALA A 940 20.16 -33.57 -3.60
CA ALA A 940 19.12 -34.51 -4.02
C ALA A 940 18.51 -35.28 -2.85
N GLY A 941 19.33 -35.70 -1.88
CA GLY A 941 18.90 -36.45 -0.70
C GLY A 941 18.05 -35.64 0.29
N ALA A 942 18.01 -34.31 0.16
CA ALA A 942 17.16 -33.44 0.97
C ALA A 942 15.65 -33.60 0.66
N CYS A 943 15.31 -34.20 -0.48
CA CYS A 943 13.93 -34.29 -0.98
C CYS A 943 12.99 -35.02 -0.01
N PRO A 944 13.27 -36.27 0.44
CA PRO A 944 12.36 -36.96 1.34
C PRO A 944 12.22 -36.32 2.72
N LEU A 945 13.24 -35.62 3.18
CA LEU A 945 13.23 -34.85 4.43
C LEU A 945 12.34 -33.62 4.34
N THR A 946 12.37 -32.95 3.18
CA THR A 946 11.65 -31.69 2.95
C THR A 946 10.16 -31.92 2.69
N ILE A 947 9.84 -32.94 1.88
CA ILE A 947 8.48 -33.16 1.37
C ILE A 947 7.73 -34.21 2.19
N GLY A 948 8.44 -35.03 2.96
CA GLY A 948 7.86 -36.11 3.77
C GLY A 948 6.78 -35.66 4.73
N PRO A 949 7.00 -34.61 5.53
CA PRO A 949 5.99 -34.11 6.49
C PRO A 949 4.73 -33.61 5.80
N ALA A 950 4.88 -32.95 4.66
CA ALA A 950 3.74 -32.52 3.85
C ALA A 950 2.97 -33.72 3.29
N SER A 951 3.66 -34.78 2.86
CA SER A 951 3.01 -36.01 2.38
C SER A 951 2.24 -36.75 3.48
N VAL A 952 2.73 -36.69 4.72
CA VAL A 952 2.00 -37.17 5.90
C VAL A 952 0.76 -36.32 6.16
N ALA A 953 0.89 -34.99 6.07
CA ALA A 953 -0.23 -34.05 6.24
C ALA A 953 -1.34 -34.26 5.21
N ASP A 954 -0.94 -34.53 3.96
CA ASP A 954 -1.84 -34.82 2.85
C ASP A 954 -2.68 -36.09 3.11
N CYS A 955 -2.15 -37.08 3.85
CA CYS A 955 -2.79 -38.39 4.07
C CYS A 955 -3.52 -38.52 5.42
N PHE A 956 -3.14 -37.73 6.44
CA PHE A 956 -3.62 -37.89 7.81
C PHE A 956 -4.17 -36.59 8.39
N SER A 957 -5.37 -36.68 8.98
CA SER A 957 -6.01 -35.57 9.69
C SER A 957 -5.22 -35.17 10.94
N GLN A 958 -5.38 -33.92 11.39
CA GLN A 958 -4.61 -33.36 12.51
C GLN A 958 -4.71 -34.19 13.82
N GLU A 959 -5.82 -34.91 14.02
CA GLU A 959 -6.09 -35.72 15.21
C GLU A 959 -5.33 -37.06 15.27
N GLU A 960 -4.86 -37.57 14.13
CA GLU A 960 -4.13 -38.84 14.02
C GLU A 960 -2.72 -38.68 13.41
N ARG A 961 -2.34 -37.44 13.07
CA ARG A 961 -1.09 -37.10 12.40
C ARG A 961 0.15 -37.34 13.25
N GLY A 962 0.07 -37.22 14.57
CA GLY A 962 1.24 -37.34 15.46
C GLY A 962 1.90 -38.71 15.35
N ARG A 963 1.10 -39.79 15.36
CA ARG A 963 1.60 -41.15 15.14
C ARG A 963 2.24 -41.36 13.75
N ALA A 964 1.62 -40.81 12.70
CA ALA A 964 2.16 -40.94 11.34
C ALA A 964 3.48 -40.17 11.17
N MET A 965 3.55 -38.96 11.74
CA MET A 965 4.78 -38.16 11.80
C MET A 965 5.88 -38.86 12.58
N ALA A 966 5.56 -39.56 13.67
CA ALA A 966 6.54 -40.34 14.40
C ALA A 966 7.16 -41.43 13.51
N ILE A 967 6.34 -42.24 12.84
CA ILE A 967 6.83 -43.31 11.95
C ILE A 967 7.69 -42.75 10.81
N TRP A 968 7.26 -41.65 10.20
CA TRP A 968 8.03 -40.99 9.15
C TRP A 968 9.33 -40.35 9.65
N ASN A 969 9.35 -39.81 10.88
CA ASN A 969 10.52 -39.12 11.41
C ASN A 969 11.55 -40.07 12.02
N MET A 970 11.17 -41.33 12.32
CA MET A 970 12.08 -42.38 12.78
C MET A 970 13.38 -42.44 11.97
N PRO A 971 13.33 -42.51 10.63
CA PRO A 971 14.52 -42.71 9.81
C PRO A 971 15.43 -41.47 9.72
N VAL A 972 14.90 -40.28 10.03
CA VAL A 972 15.60 -39.00 9.93
C VAL A 972 16.82 -38.93 10.85
N LEU A 973 16.69 -39.44 12.07
CA LEU A 973 17.76 -39.44 13.07
C LEU A 973 18.37 -40.82 13.29
N LEU A 974 17.61 -41.89 13.01
CA LEU A 974 18.14 -43.25 13.08
C LEU A 974 19.13 -43.52 11.96
N GLY A 975 18.90 -42.98 10.76
CA GLY A 975 19.80 -43.12 9.61
C GLY A 975 21.23 -42.68 9.95
N PRO A 976 21.44 -41.47 10.50
CA PRO A 976 22.77 -41.00 10.87
C PRO A 976 23.45 -41.81 11.98
N SER A 977 22.69 -42.49 12.85
CA SER A 977 23.21 -43.38 13.89
C SER A 977 23.54 -44.79 13.37
N LEU A 978 22.78 -45.31 12.40
CA LEU A 978 23.04 -46.60 11.76
C LEU A 978 24.16 -46.53 10.71
N GLY A 979 24.29 -45.39 10.03
CA GLY A 979 25.27 -45.16 8.97
C GLY A 979 26.69 -45.54 9.39
N PRO A 980 27.25 -44.99 10.48
CA PRO A 980 28.61 -45.29 10.92
C PRO A 980 28.79 -46.74 11.34
N ALA A 981 27.74 -47.37 11.90
CA ALA A 981 27.79 -48.80 12.24
C ALA A 981 27.97 -49.65 10.97
N VAL A 982 27.12 -49.48 9.96
CA VAL A 982 27.20 -50.24 8.70
C VAL A 982 28.46 -49.88 7.91
N GLY A 983 28.76 -48.58 7.80
CA GLY A 983 29.90 -48.07 7.04
C GLY A 983 31.24 -48.55 7.57
N ALA A 984 31.39 -48.68 8.90
CA ALA A 984 32.60 -49.24 9.50
C ALA A 984 32.87 -50.68 9.02
N TYR A 985 31.84 -51.53 8.95
CA TYR A 985 31.98 -52.92 8.49
C TYR A 985 32.16 -53.01 6.97
N VAL A 986 31.40 -52.24 6.20
CA VAL A 986 31.49 -52.23 4.73
C VAL A 986 32.85 -51.72 4.27
N SER A 987 33.31 -50.59 4.81
CA SER A 987 34.64 -50.04 4.50
C SER A 987 35.76 -51.00 4.83
N ARG A 988 35.66 -51.72 5.94
CA ARG A 988 36.68 -52.68 6.37
C ARG A 988 36.71 -53.92 5.49
N GLY A 989 35.55 -54.47 5.14
CA GLY A 989 35.47 -55.73 4.40
C GLY A 989 35.65 -55.58 2.88
N LEU A 990 35.12 -54.51 2.30
CA LEU A 990 35.02 -54.33 0.85
C LEU A 990 35.71 -53.05 0.35
N GLY A 991 36.18 -52.18 1.25
CA GLY A 991 36.75 -50.87 0.91
C GLY A 991 35.72 -49.74 0.96
N TRP A 992 36.17 -48.49 1.15
CA TRP A 992 35.26 -47.36 1.41
C TRP A 992 34.32 -47.02 0.25
N ARG A 993 34.69 -47.33 -0.99
CA ARG A 993 33.83 -47.12 -2.17
C ARG A 993 32.54 -47.94 -2.09
N TRP A 994 32.57 -49.10 -1.42
CA TRP A 994 31.40 -49.95 -1.26
C TRP A 994 30.31 -49.35 -0.37
N ASN A 995 30.63 -48.34 0.44
CA ASN A 995 29.61 -47.53 1.09
C ASN A 995 28.66 -46.91 0.05
N PHE A 996 29.20 -46.39 -1.05
CA PHE A 996 28.39 -45.81 -2.12
C PHE A 996 27.68 -46.89 -2.95
N TRP A 997 28.35 -48.00 -3.28
CA TRP A 997 27.72 -49.12 -4.00
C TRP A 997 26.53 -49.72 -3.24
N LEU A 998 26.64 -49.87 -1.93
CA LEU A 998 25.53 -50.33 -1.09
C LEU A 998 24.34 -49.36 -1.16
N LEU A 999 24.59 -48.05 -1.09
CA LEU A 999 23.55 -47.01 -1.23
C LEU A 999 22.89 -47.06 -2.60
N ILE A 1000 23.65 -47.30 -3.66
CA ILE A 1000 23.12 -47.41 -5.03
C ILE A 1000 22.17 -48.60 -5.14
N ILE A 1001 22.56 -49.77 -4.63
CA ILE A 1001 21.73 -50.98 -4.63
C ILE A 1001 20.43 -50.75 -3.84
N MET A 1002 20.55 -50.22 -2.62
CA MET A 1002 19.39 -49.95 -1.77
C MET A 1002 18.46 -48.90 -2.39
N THR A 1003 19.01 -47.82 -2.95
CA THR A 1003 18.23 -46.77 -3.61
C THR A 1003 17.55 -47.30 -4.88
N GLY A 1004 18.25 -48.09 -5.69
CA GLY A 1004 17.71 -48.68 -6.91
C GLY A 1004 16.53 -49.60 -6.62
N ALA A 1005 16.65 -50.48 -5.62
CA ALA A 1005 15.57 -51.36 -5.19
C ALA A 1005 14.33 -50.58 -4.73
N VAL A 1006 14.52 -49.54 -3.91
CA VAL A 1006 13.40 -48.72 -3.43
C VAL A 1006 12.79 -47.88 -4.55
N LEU A 1007 13.57 -47.37 -5.50
CA LEU A 1007 13.08 -46.65 -6.68
C LEU A 1007 12.17 -47.54 -7.55
N VAL A 1008 12.51 -48.80 -7.74
CA VAL A 1008 11.66 -49.77 -8.43
C VAL A 1008 10.33 -49.93 -7.70
N ILE A 1009 10.35 -50.12 -6.37
CA ILE A 1009 9.12 -50.20 -5.56
C ILE A 1009 8.30 -48.90 -5.68
N CYS A 1010 8.94 -47.73 -5.63
CA CYS A 1010 8.28 -46.43 -5.76
C CYS A 1010 7.63 -46.22 -7.13
N ALA A 1011 8.21 -46.78 -8.19
CA ALA A 1011 7.68 -46.66 -9.55
C ALA A 1011 6.29 -47.32 -9.68
N PHE A 1012 6.09 -48.46 -9.00
CA PHE A 1012 4.85 -49.24 -9.08
C PHE A 1012 3.86 -48.96 -7.94
N VAL A 1013 4.33 -48.68 -6.73
CA VAL A 1013 3.47 -48.66 -5.53
C VAL A 1013 3.14 -47.25 -5.04
N GLN A 1014 4.06 -46.29 -5.15
CA GLN A 1014 3.89 -44.94 -4.59
C GLN A 1014 2.88 -44.12 -5.40
N LYS A 1015 1.96 -43.44 -4.71
CA LYS A 1015 0.89 -42.62 -5.32
C LYS A 1015 1.08 -41.14 -4.97
N GLU A 1016 0.56 -40.26 -5.81
CA GLU A 1016 0.56 -38.80 -5.57
C GLU A 1016 -0.35 -38.46 -4.39
N THR A 1017 0.15 -37.64 -3.47
CA THR A 1017 -0.59 -37.20 -2.26
C THR A 1017 -1.00 -35.73 -2.33
N HIS A 1018 -0.45 -34.93 -3.24
CA HIS A 1018 -0.81 -33.51 -3.29
C HIS A 1018 -2.22 -33.32 -3.86
N ALA A 1019 -3.19 -32.96 -3.01
CA ALA A 1019 -4.60 -32.81 -3.38
C ALA A 1019 -4.85 -31.85 -4.56
N PRO A 1020 -4.24 -30.64 -4.62
CA PRO A 1020 -4.37 -29.75 -5.77
C PRO A 1020 -3.89 -30.38 -7.10
N THR A 1021 -2.84 -31.20 -7.08
CA THR A 1021 -2.36 -31.90 -8.29
C THR A 1021 -3.34 -32.99 -8.73
N LEU A 1022 -3.96 -33.70 -7.80
CA LEU A 1022 -4.97 -34.72 -8.09
C LEU A 1022 -6.23 -34.10 -8.69
N GLN A 1023 -6.72 -33.00 -8.10
CA GLN A 1023 -7.86 -32.25 -8.60
C GLN A 1023 -7.60 -31.71 -10.02
N ARG A 1024 -6.41 -31.12 -10.28
CA ARG A 1024 -6.02 -30.67 -11.63
C ARG A 1024 -5.97 -31.82 -12.65
N LYS A 1025 -5.50 -33.01 -12.26
CA LYS A 1025 -5.48 -34.19 -13.14
C LYS A 1025 -6.89 -34.68 -13.47
N LYS A 1026 -7.80 -34.67 -12.49
CA LYS A 1026 -9.21 -35.05 -12.67
C LYS A 1026 -9.94 -34.05 -13.57
N LEU A 1027 -9.74 -32.76 -13.34
CA LEU A 1027 -10.28 -31.67 -14.18
C LEU A 1027 -9.84 -31.84 -15.65
N ARG A 1028 -8.53 -32.07 -15.88
CA ARG A 1028 -7.98 -32.34 -17.23
C ARG A 1028 -8.57 -33.58 -17.89
N LYS A 1029 -8.84 -34.64 -17.11
CA LYS A 1029 -9.44 -35.88 -17.64
C LYS A 1029 -10.90 -35.66 -18.04
N LEU A 1030 -11.68 -35.00 -17.17
CA LEU A 1030 -13.08 -34.67 -17.43
C LEU A 1030 -13.25 -33.69 -18.60
N GLN A 1031 -12.34 -32.74 -18.77
CA GLN A 1031 -12.33 -31.84 -19.94
C GLN A 1031 -11.99 -32.59 -21.24
N LYS A 1032 -11.05 -33.54 -21.19
CA LYS A 1032 -10.71 -34.38 -22.35
C LYS A 1032 -11.84 -35.34 -22.73
N GLU A 1033 -12.72 -35.67 -21.80
CA GLU A 1033 -13.95 -36.45 -22.02
C GLU A 1033 -15.14 -35.56 -22.47
N ARG A 1034 -15.10 -34.24 -22.22
CA ARG A 1034 -16.18 -33.28 -22.53
C ARG A 1034 -15.91 -32.37 -23.74
N ASP A 1035 -14.76 -32.50 -24.42
CA ASP A 1035 -14.37 -31.72 -25.62
C ASP A 1035 -14.49 -30.19 -25.44
N THR A 1036 -14.21 -29.70 -24.23
CA THR A 1036 -14.21 -28.27 -23.87
C THR A 1036 -12.78 -27.80 -23.60
N GLU A 1037 -12.31 -26.77 -24.31
CA GLU A 1037 -10.94 -26.22 -24.23
C GLU A 1037 -10.65 -25.30 -23.03
N ASP A 1038 -11.57 -25.15 -22.07
CA ASP A 1038 -11.37 -24.22 -20.94
C ASP A 1038 -10.65 -24.84 -19.76
N LEU A 1039 -9.32 -24.87 -19.80
CA LEU A 1039 -8.51 -24.93 -18.57
C LEU A 1039 -8.27 -23.51 -18.05
N PRO A 1040 -8.53 -23.21 -16.76
CA PRO A 1040 -8.01 -21.98 -16.17
C PRO A 1040 -6.49 -21.92 -16.38
N VAL A 1041 -6.03 -20.82 -16.96
CA VAL A 1041 -4.64 -20.60 -17.36
C VAL A 1041 -3.73 -20.87 -16.16
N ALA A 1042 -2.96 -21.96 -16.25
CA ALA A 1042 -1.99 -22.29 -15.22
C ALA A 1042 -1.02 -21.11 -15.08
N THR A 1043 -0.84 -20.63 -13.85
CA THR A 1043 0.10 -19.57 -13.52
C THR A 1043 1.45 -19.90 -14.16
N PRO A 1044 2.14 -18.97 -14.85
CA PRO A 1044 3.37 -19.28 -15.56
C PRO A 1044 4.36 -19.98 -14.63
N HIS A 1045 4.88 -21.16 -15.01
CA HIS A 1045 5.78 -21.97 -14.17
C HIS A 1045 6.96 -21.14 -13.63
N SER A 1046 7.43 -20.14 -14.38
CA SER A 1046 8.49 -19.21 -13.97
C SER A 1046 8.11 -18.27 -12.83
N GLN A 1047 6.85 -17.80 -12.75
CA GLN A 1047 6.35 -16.96 -11.66
C GLN A 1047 6.06 -17.78 -10.40
N LEU A 1048 5.52 -19.00 -10.55
CA LEU A 1048 5.35 -19.95 -9.44
C LEU A 1048 6.70 -20.35 -8.84
N ILE A 1049 7.71 -20.64 -9.68
CA ILE A 1049 9.06 -20.96 -9.21
C ILE A 1049 9.67 -19.78 -8.45
N LYS A 1050 9.64 -18.55 -9.00
CA LYS A 1050 10.21 -17.36 -8.32
C LYS A 1050 9.52 -17.04 -6.98
N ARG A 1051 8.19 -17.11 -6.91
CA ARG A 1051 7.44 -16.87 -5.66
C ARG A 1051 7.68 -17.97 -4.63
N SER A 1052 7.78 -19.22 -5.08
CA SER A 1052 7.91 -20.36 -4.18
C SER A 1052 9.35 -20.51 -3.64
N LEU A 1053 10.40 -20.20 -4.41
CA LEU A 1053 11.80 -20.24 -3.94
C LEU A 1053 12.09 -19.32 -2.75
N ALA A 1054 11.42 -18.17 -2.67
CA ALA A 1054 11.61 -17.21 -1.57
C ALA A 1054 10.81 -17.58 -0.30
N ARG A 1055 9.79 -18.44 -0.40
CA ARG A 1055 8.84 -18.72 0.69
C ARG A 1055 9.51 -19.40 1.90
N PRO A 1056 10.34 -20.46 1.77
CA PRO A 1056 11.02 -21.06 2.93
C PRO A 1056 11.95 -20.06 3.66
N LEU A 1057 12.65 -19.19 2.93
CA LEU A 1057 13.52 -18.17 3.53
C LEU A 1057 12.71 -17.08 4.22
N LYS A 1058 11.60 -16.65 3.62
CA LYS A 1058 10.69 -15.70 4.25
C LYS A 1058 10.10 -16.29 5.54
N MET A 1059 9.66 -17.55 5.49
CA MET A 1059 9.20 -18.30 6.64
C MET A 1059 10.25 -18.38 7.74
N LEU A 1060 11.50 -18.65 7.39
CA LEU A 1060 12.58 -18.75 8.35
C LEU A 1060 12.88 -17.42 9.05
N PHE A 1061 12.97 -16.31 8.32
CA PHE A 1061 13.47 -15.05 8.88
C PHE A 1061 12.38 -14.11 9.42
N PHE A 1062 11.14 -14.22 8.94
CA PHE A 1062 10.08 -13.28 9.29
C PHE A 1062 8.97 -13.89 10.16
N SER A 1063 8.95 -15.21 10.36
CA SER A 1063 8.13 -15.83 11.40
C SER A 1063 8.99 -16.17 12.63
N PRO A 1064 8.83 -15.46 13.77
CA PRO A 1064 9.63 -15.70 14.96
C PRO A 1064 9.47 -17.11 15.52
N ILE A 1065 8.29 -17.72 15.33
CA ILE A 1065 8.04 -19.09 15.79
C ILE A 1065 8.73 -20.12 14.91
N ILE A 1066 8.74 -19.93 13.58
CA ILE A 1066 9.51 -20.80 12.68
C ILE A 1066 10.99 -20.62 12.95
N PHE A 1067 11.49 -19.38 13.06
CA PHE A 1067 12.89 -19.10 13.39
C PHE A 1067 13.30 -19.77 14.71
N GLY A 1068 12.54 -19.54 15.78
CA GLY A 1068 12.84 -20.07 17.11
C GLY A 1068 12.87 -21.60 17.14
N LEU A 1069 11.84 -22.26 16.61
CA LEU A 1069 11.80 -23.72 16.58
C LEU A 1069 12.84 -24.33 15.61
N SER A 1070 13.17 -23.63 14.51
CA SER A 1070 14.22 -24.07 13.57
C SER A 1070 15.62 -23.87 14.15
N PHE A 1071 15.82 -22.83 14.95
CA PHE A 1071 17.08 -22.61 15.67
C PHE A 1071 17.27 -23.70 16.74
N LEU A 1072 16.18 -24.10 17.39
CA LEU A 1072 16.18 -25.21 18.35
C LEU A 1072 16.67 -26.51 17.71
N THR A 1073 16.09 -26.89 16.57
CA THR A 1073 16.50 -28.10 15.85
C THR A 1073 17.91 -27.99 15.30
N ALA A 1074 18.37 -26.80 14.90
CA ALA A 1074 19.73 -26.57 14.40
C ALA A 1074 20.81 -26.79 15.44
N ILE A 1075 20.64 -26.28 16.66
CA ILE A 1075 21.61 -26.54 17.72
C ILE A 1075 21.61 -28.03 18.08
N ALA A 1076 20.44 -28.65 18.26
CA ALA A 1076 20.35 -30.06 18.57
C ALA A 1076 20.99 -30.94 17.46
N TYR A 1077 20.74 -30.65 16.18
CA TYR A 1077 21.34 -31.38 15.06
C TYR A 1077 22.84 -31.15 14.94
N GLY A 1078 23.29 -29.91 15.13
CA GLY A 1078 24.71 -29.56 15.11
C GLY A 1078 25.49 -30.24 16.22
N THR A 1079 24.93 -30.30 17.44
CA THR A 1079 25.50 -31.08 18.56
C THR A 1079 25.58 -32.56 18.21
N LEU A 1080 24.54 -33.14 17.62
CA LEU A 1080 24.54 -34.56 17.22
C LEU A 1080 25.66 -34.87 16.23
N TYR A 1081 25.81 -34.08 15.16
CA TYR A 1081 26.83 -34.31 14.14
C TYR A 1081 28.24 -33.98 14.63
N LEU A 1082 28.39 -33.00 15.51
CA LEU A 1082 29.65 -32.72 16.18
C LEU A 1082 30.08 -33.95 16.98
N LEU A 1083 29.18 -34.56 17.76
CA LEU A 1083 29.46 -35.82 18.44
C LEU A 1083 29.75 -36.96 17.46
N PHE A 1084 29.03 -37.06 16.34
CA PHE A 1084 29.32 -38.09 15.34
C PHE A 1084 30.72 -37.98 14.72
N THR A 1085 31.28 -36.77 14.61
CA THR A 1085 32.65 -36.61 14.11
C THR A 1085 33.71 -36.98 15.15
N THR A 1086 33.42 -36.87 16.44
CA THR A 1086 34.43 -37.05 17.51
C THR A 1086 34.34 -38.40 18.23
N VAL A 1087 33.14 -39.00 18.35
CA VAL A 1087 32.90 -40.27 19.07
C VAL A 1087 33.85 -41.38 18.62
N SER A 1088 34.03 -41.57 17.31
CA SER A 1088 34.92 -42.62 16.79
C SER A 1088 36.36 -42.46 17.27
N GLU A 1089 36.88 -41.23 17.27
CA GLU A 1089 38.24 -40.95 17.69
C GLU A 1089 38.38 -41.05 19.22
N THR A 1090 37.42 -40.51 19.98
CA THR A 1090 37.40 -40.62 21.43
C THR A 1090 37.41 -42.09 21.89
N PHE A 1091 36.58 -42.96 21.28
CA PHE A 1091 36.52 -44.37 21.68
C PHE A 1091 37.71 -45.20 21.20
N LYS A 1092 38.34 -44.84 20.08
CA LYS A 1092 39.61 -45.45 19.65
C LYS A 1092 40.74 -45.07 20.60
N THR A 1093 40.87 -43.77 20.92
CA THR A 1093 42.03 -43.22 21.64
C THR A 1093 41.93 -43.44 23.16
N LYS A 1094 40.77 -43.20 23.77
CA LYS A 1094 40.58 -43.29 25.23
C LYS A 1094 40.23 -44.71 25.71
N TYR A 1095 39.55 -45.50 24.88
CA TYR A 1095 39.01 -46.81 25.27
C TYR A 1095 39.59 -47.99 24.49
N GLY A 1096 40.45 -47.76 23.49
CA GLY A 1096 41.07 -48.82 22.69
C GLY A 1096 40.11 -49.59 21.78
N ILE A 1097 38.88 -49.11 21.58
CA ILE A 1097 37.86 -49.81 20.79
C ILE A 1097 38.05 -49.46 19.30
N VAL A 1098 38.87 -50.25 18.60
CA VAL A 1098 39.17 -50.03 17.17
C VAL A 1098 38.26 -50.86 16.27
N THR A 1099 38.09 -52.15 16.56
CA THR A 1099 37.46 -53.14 15.68
C THR A 1099 35.96 -52.95 15.51
N ASN A 1100 35.28 -52.46 16.55
CA ASN A 1100 33.81 -52.37 16.62
C ASN A 1100 33.32 -50.94 16.95
N VAL A 1101 34.14 -49.92 16.65
CA VAL A 1101 33.87 -48.52 17.03
C VAL A 1101 32.53 -47.99 16.50
N GLY A 1102 32.08 -48.49 15.33
CA GLY A 1102 30.79 -48.11 14.74
C GLY A 1102 29.58 -48.51 15.59
N LEU A 1103 29.69 -49.53 16.47
CA LEU A 1103 28.58 -49.97 17.32
C LEU A 1103 28.24 -48.97 18.43
N ILE A 1104 29.18 -48.09 18.81
CA ILE A 1104 28.97 -47.06 19.85
C ILE A 1104 27.85 -46.09 19.45
N TYR A 1105 27.65 -45.88 18.15
CA TYR A 1105 26.61 -45.01 17.60
C TYR A 1105 25.18 -45.56 17.82
N LEU A 1106 25.05 -46.86 18.11
CA LEU A 1106 23.75 -47.47 18.43
C LEU A 1106 23.16 -46.94 19.74
N GLY A 1107 23.97 -46.40 20.66
CA GLY A 1107 23.48 -45.72 21.85
C GLY A 1107 22.50 -44.60 21.51
N PHE A 1108 22.89 -43.72 20.58
CA PHE A 1108 22.00 -42.67 20.05
C PHE A 1108 20.75 -43.27 19.40
N GLY A 1109 20.90 -44.29 18.55
CA GLY A 1109 19.79 -44.92 17.83
C GLY A 1109 18.75 -45.55 18.76
N CYS A 1110 19.20 -46.29 19.78
CA CYS A 1110 18.31 -46.87 20.80
C CYS A 1110 17.52 -45.80 21.56
N GLY A 1111 18.20 -44.71 21.95
CA GLY A 1111 17.54 -43.56 22.59
C GLY A 1111 16.46 -42.95 21.71
N GLN A 1112 16.78 -42.75 20.43
CA GLN A 1112 15.84 -42.21 19.44
C GLN A 1112 14.63 -43.12 19.23
N ILE A 1113 14.79 -44.44 19.18
CA ILE A 1113 13.66 -45.37 19.04
C ILE A 1113 12.72 -45.27 20.24
N VAL A 1114 13.27 -45.26 21.46
CA VAL A 1114 12.46 -45.17 22.69
C VAL A 1114 11.73 -43.83 22.78
N GLY A 1115 12.42 -42.71 22.50
CA GLY A 1115 11.81 -41.37 22.51
C GLY A 1115 10.70 -41.24 21.47
N LEU A 1116 10.86 -41.87 20.30
CA LEU A 1116 9.85 -41.87 19.27
C LEU A 1116 8.58 -42.65 19.65
N ILE A 1117 8.75 -43.83 20.26
CA ILE A 1117 7.62 -44.64 20.75
C ILE A 1117 6.83 -43.82 21.77
N LEU A 1118 7.53 -43.18 22.71
CA LEU A 1118 6.89 -42.29 23.69
C LEU A 1118 6.13 -41.16 23.01
N PHE A 1119 6.75 -40.45 22.06
CA PHE A 1119 6.09 -39.37 21.34
C PHE A 1119 4.81 -39.86 20.62
N GLY A 1120 4.90 -40.95 19.87
CA GLY A 1120 3.77 -41.51 19.13
C GLY A 1120 2.62 -41.98 20.03
N MET A 1121 2.92 -42.47 21.23
CA MET A 1121 1.90 -42.90 22.21
C MET A 1121 1.25 -41.74 22.95
N VAL A 1122 1.99 -40.64 23.19
CA VAL A 1122 1.58 -39.59 24.14
C VAL A 1122 1.13 -38.30 23.46
N SER A 1123 1.68 -37.97 22.28
CA SER A 1123 1.43 -36.69 21.60
C SER A 1123 -0.04 -36.48 21.20
N ASP A 1124 -0.66 -37.46 20.53
CA ASP A 1124 -2.06 -37.36 20.09
C ASP A 1124 -3.05 -37.35 21.28
N PRO A 1125 -2.90 -38.18 22.34
CA PRO A 1125 -3.71 -38.06 23.55
C PRO A 1125 -3.60 -36.73 24.27
N ILE A 1126 -2.39 -36.14 24.36
CA ILE A 1126 -2.20 -34.80 24.96
C ILE A 1126 -2.96 -33.75 24.15
N LEU A 1127 -2.80 -33.75 22.83
CA LEU A 1127 -3.51 -32.82 21.93
C LEU A 1127 -5.02 -32.90 22.15
N ARG A 1128 -5.60 -34.10 22.11
CA ARG A 1128 -7.04 -34.32 22.31
C ARG A 1128 -7.51 -33.93 23.71
N ARG A 1129 -6.70 -34.18 24.75
CA ARG A 1129 -7.04 -33.81 26.13
C ARG A 1129 -7.06 -32.30 26.30
N MET A 1130 -6.10 -31.58 25.71
CA MET A 1130 -6.00 -30.13 25.81
C MET A 1130 -7.05 -29.40 24.96
N ALA A 1131 -7.56 -30.04 23.90
CA ALA A 1131 -8.60 -29.51 23.04
C ALA A 1131 -10.04 -29.83 23.50
N ARG A 1132 -10.26 -30.46 24.66
CA ARG A 1132 -11.62 -30.79 25.13
C ARG A 1132 -12.47 -29.52 25.32
N GLY A 1133 -13.42 -29.30 24.41
CA GLY A 1133 -14.35 -28.16 24.42
C GLY A 1133 -13.86 -26.91 23.67
N GLY A 1134 -12.78 -27.00 22.89
CA GLY A 1134 -12.23 -25.89 22.11
C GLY A 1134 -11.55 -26.35 20.81
N GLU A 1135 -10.90 -25.42 20.12
CA GLU A 1135 -10.23 -25.70 18.83
C GLU A 1135 -8.92 -26.49 18.98
N LEU A 1136 -8.58 -27.28 17.96
CA LEU A 1136 -7.31 -28.02 17.88
C LEU A 1136 -6.15 -27.08 17.58
N LYS A 1137 -5.48 -26.58 18.63
CA LYS A 1137 -4.33 -25.68 18.49
C LYS A 1137 -3.02 -26.45 18.26
N PRO A 1138 -2.20 -26.07 17.24
CA PRO A 1138 -0.88 -26.66 17.00
C PRO A 1138 0.05 -26.62 18.23
N GLU A 1139 -0.06 -25.57 19.06
CA GLU A 1139 0.77 -25.32 20.23
C GLU A 1139 0.67 -26.45 21.28
N TYR A 1140 -0.42 -27.23 21.28
CA TYR A 1140 -0.59 -28.41 22.14
C TYR A 1140 0.37 -29.56 21.82
N ARG A 1141 1.14 -29.49 20.72
CA ARG A 1141 2.23 -30.42 20.39
C ARG A 1141 3.53 -30.14 21.16
N LEU A 1142 3.70 -28.95 21.71
CA LEU A 1142 4.96 -28.49 22.33
C LEU A 1142 5.19 -28.89 23.81
N PRO A 1143 4.16 -29.12 24.67
CA PRO A 1143 4.36 -29.44 26.09
C PRO A 1143 5.24 -30.65 26.36
N LEU A 1144 5.09 -31.72 25.57
CA LEU A 1144 5.90 -32.94 25.70
C LEU A 1144 7.40 -32.67 25.49
N MET A 1145 7.75 -31.64 24.71
CA MET A 1145 9.12 -31.28 24.40
C MET A 1145 9.87 -30.70 25.61
N ILE A 1146 9.18 -30.09 26.57
CA ILE A 1146 9.79 -29.45 27.75
C ILE A 1146 10.52 -30.49 28.64
N PRO A 1147 9.87 -31.53 29.17
CA PRO A 1147 10.55 -32.52 29.99
C PRO A 1147 11.57 -33.37 29.19
N CYS A 1148 11.28 -33.66 27.91
CA CYS A 1148 12.17 -34.48 27.10
C CYS A 1148 13.45 -33.75 26.65
N SER A 1149 13.39 -32.44 26.42
CA SER A 1149 14.58 -31.63 26.06
C SER A 1149 15.55 -31.47 27.23
N ALA A 1150 15.07 -31.50 28.48
CA ALA A 1150 15.91 -31.47 29.68
C ALA A 1150 16.83 -32.69 29.83
N ILE A 1151 16.54 -33.80 29.14
CA ILE A 1151 17.37 -35.01 29.16
C ILE A 1151 18.64 -34.84 28.32
N ILE A 1152 18.63 -33.97 27.30
CA ILE A 1152 19.79 -33.69 26.44
C ILE A 1152 21.00 -33.15 27.23
N PRO A 1153 20.88 -32.06 28.02
CA PRO A 1153 22.01 -31.56 28.80
C PRO A 1153 22.52 -32.56 29.83
N ILE A 1154 21.63 -33.37 30.43
CA ILE A 1154 22.04 -34.43 31.36
C ILE A 1154 22.88 -35.48 30.61
N GLY A 1155 22.43 -35.92 29.43
CA GLY A 1155 23.17 -36.86 28.60
C GLY A 1155 24.53 -36.33 28.14
N LEU A 1156 24.62 -35.04 27.80
CA LEU A 1156 25.88 -34.36 27.44
C LEU A 1156 26.86 -34.31 28.62
N LEU A 1157 26.38 -34.00 29.83
CA LEU A 1157 27.23 -34.01 31.03
C LEU A 1157 27.71 -35.42 31.37
N VAL A 1158 26.82 -36.42 31.29
CA VAL A 1158 27.17 -37.83 31.48
C VAL A 1158 28.23 -38.23 30.45
N TYR A 1159 28.01 -38.00 29.16
CA TYR A 1159 28.98 -38.33 28.10
C TYR A 1159 30.33 -37.61 28.30
N GLY A 1160 30.32 -36.29 28.48
CA GLY A 1160 31.52 -35.47 28.54
C GLY A 1160 32.44 -35.80 29.71
N TRP A 1161 31.91 -35.81 30.94
CA TRP A 1161 32.75 -36.06 32.11
C TRP A 1161 33.18 -37.53 32.23
N THR A 1162 32.34 -38.47 31.81
CA THR A 1162 32.73 -39.89 31.86
C THR A 1162 33.79 -40.24 30.82
N THR A 1163 33.76 -39.59 29.65
CA THR A 1163 34.84 -39.73 28.64
C THR A 1163 36.13 -39.02 29.05
N GLU A 1164 36.04 -37.84 29.68
CA GLU A 1164 37.20 -37.11 30.21
C GLU A 1164 37.99 -37.96 31.22
N TYR A 1165 37.28 -38.55 32.19
CA TYR A 1165 37.87 -39.36 33.25
C TYR A 1165 38.10 -40.84 32.86
N GLY A 1166 37.78 -41.24 31.62
CA GLY A 1166 37.99 -42.62 31.15
C GLY A 1166 37.16 -43.67 31.90
N VAL A 1167 35.97 -43.29 32.41
CA VAL A 1167 35.03 -44.21 33.08
C VAL A 1167 34.57 -45.28 32.10
N PHE A 1168 34.31 -46.50 32.58
CA PHE A 1168 33.91 -47.67 31.78
C PHE A 1168 33.02 -47.31 30.57
N TRP A 1169 33.43 -47.75 29.38
CA TRP A 1169 32.94 -47.30 28.06
C TRP A 1169 31.41 -47.32 27.90
N PHE A 1170 30.71 -48.17 28.66
CA PHE A 1170 29.25 -48.27 28.63
C PHE A 1170 28.57 -47.04 29.25
N VAL A 1171 29.18 -46.36 30.22
CA VAL A 1171 28.58 -45.19 30.89
C VAL A 1171 28.46 -43.99 29.93
N PRO A 1172 29.48 -43.63 29.13
CA PRO A 1172 29.30 -42.66 28.06
C PRO A 1172 28.21 -43.06 27.04
N VAL A 1173 28.03 -44.35 26.77
CA VAL A 1173 26.98 -44.85 25.86
C VAL A 1173 25.57 -44.65 26.44
N ILE A 1174 25.40 -44.72 27.77
CA ILE A 1174 24.17 -44.29 28.42
C ILE A 1174 23.94 -42.78 28.18
N GLY A 1175 25.00 -41.97 28.24
CA GLY A 1175 24.95 -40.56 27.87
C GLY A 1175 24.45 -40.33 26.44
N THR A 1176 24.97 -41.08 25.45
CA THR A 1176 24.52 -40.97 24.05
C THR A 1176 23.07 -41.44 23.85
N PHE A 1177 22.62 -42.44 24.61
CA PHE A 1177 21.20 -42.84 24.66
C PHE A 1177 20.30 -41.70 25.12
N MET A 1178 20.64 -41.02 26.21
CA MET A 1178 19.88 -39.89 26.74
C MET A 1178 19.81 -38.74 25.73
N ILE A 1179 20.94 -38.43 25.08
CA ILE A 1179 21.02 -37.42 24.02
C ILE A 1179 20.08 -37.80 22.86
N GLY A 1180 20.16 -39.05 22.38
CA GLY A 1180 19.30 -39.55 21.30
C GLY A 1180 17.81 -39.46 21.63
N PHE A 1181 17.43 -39.84 22.85
CA PHE A 1181 16.04 -39.77 23.35
C PHE A 1181 15.49 -38.34 23.36
N GLY A 1182 16.25 -37.38 23.88
CA GLY A 1182 15.81 -35.99 23.91
C GLY A 1182 15.71 -35.39 22.51
N MET A 1183 16.71 -35.65 21.65
CA MET A 1183 16.77 -35.08 20.29
C MET A 1183 15.63 -35.54 19.39
N ILE A 1184 15.28 -36.84 19.38
CA ILE A 1184 14.16 -37.33 18.55
C ILE A 1184 12.83 -36.69 18.96
N THR A 1185 12.65 -36.45 20.25
CA THR A 1185 11.41 -35.88 20.78
C THR A 1185 11.30 -34.42 20.36
N VAL A 1186 12.40 -33.66 20.44
CA VAL A 1186 12.47 -32.28 19.93
C VAL A 1186 12.14 -32.22 18.44
N PHE A 1187 12.78 -33.08 17.64
CA PHE A 1187 12.61 -33.04 16.19
C PHE A 1187 11.19 -33.42 15.78
N THR A 1188 10.64 -34.47 16.38
CA THR A 1188 9.30 -34.95 16.03
C THR A 1188 8.24 -33.95 16.48
N SER A 1189 8.42 -33.30 17.65
CA SER A 1189 7.52 -32.26 18.14
C SER A 1189 7.53 -31.02 17.22
N VAL A 1190 8.71 -30.53 16.85
CA VAL A 1190 8.85 -29.36 15.96
C VAL A 1190 8.31 -29.66 14.56
N SER A 1191 8.67 -30.80 13.97
CA SER A 1191 8.17 -31.16 12.63
C SER A 1191 6.65 -31.32 12.61
N THR A 1192 6.06 -31.94 13.65
CA THR A 1192 4.60 -32.08 13.75
C THR A 1192 3.93 -30.72 13.96
N TYR A 1193 4.50 -29.86 14.82
CA TYR A 1193 4.01 -28.50 15.04
C TYR A 1193 4.01 -27.67 13.77
N LEU A 1194 5.10 -27.65 13.00
CA LEU A 1194 5.21 -26.84 11.77
C LEU A 1194 4.18 -27.26 10.71
N VAL A 1195 3.90 -28.56 10.60
CA VAL A 1195 2.88 -29.08 9.70
C VAL A 1195 1.47 -28.72 10.16
N ASP A 1196 1.18 -28.83 11.46
CA ASP A 1196 -0.13 -28.47 12.03
C ASP A 1196 -0.36 -26.94 11.98
N ALA A 1197 0.69 -26.15 12.16
CA ALA A 1197 0.65 -24.69 12.16
C ALA A 1197 0.49 -24.07 10.77
N PHE A 1198 0.98 -24.75 9.72
CA PHE A 1198 1.02 -24.25 8.34
C PHE A 1198 0.58 -25.31 7.32
N PRO A 1199 -0.67 -25.83 7.37
CA PRO A 1199 -1.09 -26.98 6.57
C PRO A 1199 -0.99 -26.75 5.05
N THR A 1200 -1.36 -25.56 4.56
CA THR A 1200 -1.32 -25.19 3.13
C THR A 1200 0.11 -25.12 2.57
N TYR A 1201 1.06 -24.71 3.41
CA TYR A 1201 2.47 -24.50 3.04
C TYR A 1201 3.42 -25.40 3.87
N ALA A 1202 2.94 -26.58 4.24
CA ALA A 1202 3.66 -27.48 5.15
C ALA A 1202 5.06 -27.84 4.61
N ALA A 1203 5.19 -28.06 3.30
CA ALA A 1203 6.48 -28.33 2.66
C ALA A 1203 7.45 -27.14 2.81
N SER A 1204 6.97 -25.92 2.60
CA SER A 1204 7.78 -24.69 2.76
C SER A 1204 8.17 -24.40 4.21
N ALA A 1205 7.28 -24.63 5.18
CA ALA A 1205 7.58 -24.51 6.62
C ALA A 1205 8.64 -25.54 7.06
N THR A 1206 8.51 -26.77 6.58
CA THR A 1206 9.47 -27.85 6.86
C THR A 1206 10.81 -27.58 6.17
N ALA A 1207 10.79 -27.00 4.97
CA ALA A 1207 11.99 -26.59 4.26
C ALA A 1207 12.77 -25.52 5.04
N ALA A 1208 12.09 -24.51 5.58
CA ALA A 1208 12.70 -23.49 6.44
C ALA A 1208 13.45 -24.11 7.63
N ASN A 1209 12.81 -25.03 8.34
CA ASN A 1209 13.42 -25.77 9.44
C ASN A 1209 14.60 -26.64 8.96
N THR A 1210 14.47 -27.33 7.84
CA THR A 1210 15.53 -28.17 7.28
C THR A 1210 16.75 -27.35 6.88
N VAL A 1211 16.57 -26.15 6.33
CA VAL A 1211 17.67 -25.23 5.96
C VAL A 1211 18.50 -24.89 7.19
N LEU A 1212 17.88 -24.27 8.21
CA LEU A 1212 18.62 -23.82 9.38
C LEU A 1212 19.22 -24.99 10.17
N ARG A 1213 18.46 -26.09 10.26
CA ARG A 1213 18.93 -27.32 10.89
C ARG A 1213 20.19 -27.87 10.25
N SER A 1214 20.19 -27.97 8.93
CA SER A 1214 21.29 -28.55 8.16
C SER A 1214 22.52 -27.65 8.16
N ILE A 1215 22.34 -26.32 8.22
CA ILE A 1215 23.44 -25.37 8.43
C ILE A 1215 24.09 -25.61 9.79
N GLY A 1216 23.30 -25.76 10.86
CA GLY A 1216 23.82 -26.12 12.18
C GLY A 1216 24.61 -27.44 12.14
N GLY A 1217 24.04 -28.46 11.49
CA GLY A 1217 24.69 -29.75 11.24
C GLY A 1217 26.00 -29.67 10.44
N ALA A 1218 26.11 -28.74 9.49
CA ALA A 1218 27.29 -28.59 8.63
C ALA A 1218 28.39 -27.75 9.28
N LEU A 1219 28.03 -26.70 10.04
CA LEU A 1219 29.01 -25.73 10.54
C LEU A 1219 29.55 -26.08 11.93
N LEU A 1220 28.71 -26.56 12.86
CA LEU A 1220 29.16 -26.87 14.23
C LEU A 1220 30.28 -27.93 14.28
N PRO A 1221 30.23 -29.03 13.49
CA PRO A 1221 31.31 -30.02 13.51
C PRO A 1221 32.68 -29.48 13.10
N LEU A 1222 32.74 -28.42 12.28
CA LEU A 1222 34.00 -27.80 11.86
C LEU A 1222 34.74 -27.12 13.03
N ALA A 1223 34.01 -26.73 14.08
CA ALA A 1223 34.58 -26.17 15.30
C ALA A 1223 34.87 -27.23 16.38
N GLY A 1224 34.26 -28.41 16.27
CA GLY A 1224 34.26 -29.45 17.31
C GLY A 1224 35.65 -29.94 17.73
N PRO A 1225 36.49 -30.45 16.82
CA PRO A 1225 37.82 -30.97 17.16
C PRO A 1225 38.68 -29.93 17.89
N LYS A 1226 38.80 -28.72 17.32
CA LYS A 1226 39.57 -27.62 17.93
C LYS A 1226 39.01 -27.19 19.29
N MET A 1227 37.70 -27.22 19.47
CA MET A 1227 37.07 -26.92 20.76
C MET A 1227 37.46 -27.96 21.80
N PHE A 1228 37.31 -29.25 21.50
CA PHE A 1228 37.67 -30.31 22.46
C PHE A 1228 39.17 -30.39 22.73
N ASP A 1229 40.01 -30.09 21.74
CA ASP A 1229 41.47 -30.00 21.94
C ASP A 1229 41.84 -28.87 22.91
N ALA A 1230 41.12 -27.74 22.86
CA ALA A 1230 41.42 -26.58 23.67
C ALA A 1230 40.92 -26.68 25.12
N ILE A 1231 39.75 -27.27 25.36
CA ILE A 1231 39.09 -27.25 26.68
C ILE A 1231 38.71 -28.64 27.23
N GLY A 1232 39.02 -29.73 26.52
CA GLY A 1232 38.72 -31.09 26.95
C GLY A 1232 37.27 -31.52 26.70
N GLN A 1233 37.01 -32.82 26.81
CA GLN A 1233 35.70 -33.44 26.58
C GLN A 1233 34.70 -33.05 27.68
N GLY A 1234 35.14 -32.94 28.93
CA GLY A 1234 34.30 -32.55 30.07
C GLY A 1234 33.70 -31.15 29.91
N TRP A 1235 34.55 -30.13 29.82
CA TRP A 1235 34.10 -28.73 29.68
C TRP A 1235 33.48 -28.45 28.31
N GLY A 1236 33.99 -29.04 27.23
CA GLY A 1236 33.38 -28.91 25.91
C GLY A 1236 31.92 -29.37 25.87
N ASN A 1237 31.60 -30.53 26.47
CA ASN A 1237 30.21 -30.99 26.56
C ASN A 1237 29.39 -30.25 27.62
N THR A 1238 30.02 -29.70 28.67
CA THR A 1238 29.35 -28.83 29.65
C THR A 1238 28.88 -27.52 28.99
N LEU A 1239 29.68 -26.94 28.09
CA LEU A 1239 29.26 -25.79 27.27
C LEU A 1239 28.04 -26.15 26.42
N LEU A 1240 28.07 -27.28 25.71
CA LEU A 1240 26.94 -27.75 24.89
C LEU A 1240 25.69 -28.03 25.74
N ALA A 1241 25.86 -28.53 26.97
CA ALA A 1241 24.77 -28.72 27.92
C ALA A 1241 24.16 -27.39 28.37
N GLY A 1242 24.98 -26.37 28.63
CA GLY A 1242 24.51 -25.01 28.96
C GLY A 1242 23.67 -24.40 27.82
N VAL A 1243 24.13 -24.53 26.57
CA VAL A 1243 23.37 -24.09 25.39
C VAL A 1243 22.05 -24.87 25.27
N SER A 1244 22.09 -26.20 25.46
CA SER A 1244 20.90 -27.07 25.41
C SER A 1244 19.87 -26.74 26.52
N LEU A 1245 20.33 -26.27 27.68
CA LEU A 1245 19.46 -25.84 28.76
C LEU A 1245 18.78 -24.50 28.44
N ALA A 1246 19.53 -23.53 27.90
CA ALA A 1246 18.99 -22.23 27.48
C ALA A 1246 17.88 -22.38 26.44
N MET A 1247 18.02 -23.37 25.55
CA MET A 1247 17.02 -23.71 24.54
C MET A 1247 15.64 -24.08 25.10
N ILE A 1248 15.53 -24.57 26.34
CA ILE A 1248 14.25 -24.90 26.98
C ILE A 1248 13.38 -23.65 27.14
N SER A 1249 13.99 -22.49 27.41
CA SER A 1249 13.26 -21.22 27.52
C SER A 1249 12.51 -20.88 26.23
N MET A 1250 13.12 -21.15 25.08
CA MET A 1250 12.54 -20.92 23.75
C MET A 1250 11.34 -21.83 23.48
N ILE A 1251 11.34 -23.06 24.03
CA ILE A 1251 10.21 -23.98 23.98
C ILE A 1251 9.04 -23.43 24.79
N VAL A 1252 9.30 -22.94 26.00
CA VAL A 1252 8.27 -22.35 26.88
C VAL A 1252 7.67 -21.10 26.26
N ILE A 1253 8.50 -20.24 25.66
CA ILE A 1253 8.04 -19.04 24.93
C ILE A 1253 7.15 -19.45 23.74
N SER A 1254 7.58 -20.43 22.96
CA SER A 1254 6.82 -20.92 21.80
C SER A 1254 5.51 -21.59 22.21
N TYR A 1255 5.45 -22.26 23.36
CA TYR A 1255 4.22 -22.82 23.88
C TYR A 1255 3.26 -21.74 24.40
N ARG A 1256 3.75 -20.78 25.19
CA ARG A 1256 2.91 -19.77 25.86
C ARG A 1256 2.44 -18.65 24.94
N TYR A 1257 3.27 -18.26 23.97
CA TYR A 1257 2.99 -17.15 23.07
C TYR A 1257 2.89 -17.59 21.60
N GLY A 1258 2.98 -18.89 21.31
CA GLY A 1258 3.07 -19.39 19.93
C GLY A 1258 1.89 -19.02 19.06
N GLU A 1259 0.68 -19.10 19.59
CA GLU A 1259 -0.53 -18.68 18.89
C GLU A 1259 -0.44 -17.21 18.51
N ARG A 1260 -0.11 -16.32 19.46
CA ARG A 1260 0.08 -14.88 19.21
C ARG A 1260 1.22 -14.59 18.23
N LEU A 1261 2.31 -15.36 18.28
CA LEU A 1261 3.45 -15.22 17.37
C LEU A 1261 3.17 -15.74 15.96
N ARG A 1262 2.22 -16.68 15.82
CA ARG A 1262 1.80 -17.27 14.54
C ARG A 1262 0.65 -16.50 13.90
N THR A 1263 -0.38 -16.14 14.69
CA THR A 1263 -1.58 -15.45 14.21
C THR A 1263 -1.43 -13.93 14.24
N GLY A 1264 -0.41 -13.40 14.90
CA GLY A 1264 -0.15 -11.96 14.93
C GLY A 1264 0.11 -11.41 13.53
N ALA A 1265 -0.62 -10.36 13.15
CA ALA A 1265 -0.54 -9.69 11.84
C ALA A 1265 0.86 -9.16 11.45
N LYS A 1266 1.81 -9.12 12.40
CA LYS A 1266 3.22 -8.79 12.17
C LYS A 1266 4.04 -9.93 11.57
N TYR A 1267 3.58 -11.17 11.71
CA TYR A 1267 4.34 -12.40 11.43
C TYR A 1267 3.61 -13.35 10.46
N GLN A 1268 2.44 -12.94 9.94
CA GLN A 1268 1.77 -13.60 8.83
C GLN A 1268 2.55 -13.29 7.53
N LEU A 1269 2.82 -14.32 6.74
CA LEU A 1269 3.78 -14.31 5.64
C LEU A 1269 3.15 -14.28 4.25
N ASP A 1270 1.84 -14.02 4.22
CA ASP A 1270 1.05 -13.89 2.99
C ASP A 1270 0.88 -12.41 2.62
#